data_AF-A0A6A3LXG3-F1
#
_entry.id   AF-A0A6A3LXG3-F1
#
_cell.length_a   1.000
_cell.length_b   1.000
_cell.length_c   1.000
_cell.angle_alpha   90.00
_cell.angle_beta   90.00
_cell.angle_gamma   90.00
#
_symmetry.space_group_name_H-M   'P 1'
#
loop_
_entity.id
_entity.type
_entity.pdbx_description
1 polymer ?
#
loop_
_entity_poly.entity_id
_entity_poly.type
_entity_poly.pdbx_seq_one_letter_code
_entity_poly.pdbx_strand_id
1 'polypeptide(L)'
;MAGREGLVDTAVKTSRSGYLQRCLIKHLEDLQVGYDHTVRNSDGGVIQFLYGEDGIDPVQSAMLSGKDAQFDFQARNHRSISHKYGINAKFFENTKLDIMKPLKLHQEVREAKENNYASTSSVLKAGVKVTARRLKQGETKWKRGNIELGFHAAEIVAVAEENEDGRECKYDIKYLDTGLKAFGVLRTTKFKAGKPTNATRAMSGRVDIIQVSLEEPVMQSLPLSDHVGLISERIQDKLRNFNMRNPSSCLELLKKKKKSKKSKKSKRATDGEVDHEVMQSKHVVSPDAFQLLVWVNYLRSMCAPGENVGILAAQGIGEPSTQMTLNTFHLAGHGAANVTLGIPRLREIIMTASQKMSTPMMTIPLRDDVESSRAQEVEQRLNQVALSELINNTNGVRVKDQFHSSENGILWVRDYHIRLTFFQLKEIKRVFGLSANQVFEAVGRGFVGKLLTLISREMKKSGVTVSAAADKSNFSGAASSERKNKNDDDDDDDDEQGTLRFGSRGEVQGYGEMDDEDKKIRKSQMADDSDIDSDDEASSNKKTRADVDSDDEPMEDDSGNDQPKKAFTSDGIEALDVPMSVRKNPYFVFCGCNQKENFVELHLRFPTHSKTLLMVPLVEKVAKQVLVQYCPGISRCYLINQRIGESQEEKPCVQTEGLNFQEIWGFDDILDVNNLATNDIYKVLLTYGVEAARASISKQIMDVFGVYGISVDPRHLSLLADYMTAQGGYMPLNRMGMNNKGSSLQQITFETSMKFLSQAAMGGLVDKLESPSARLVLGQPPRVGTGSFSLLQPIAL
;
A
#
# COMPACT_ATOMS: atom_id res chain seq x y z
N MET A 1 -9.36 11.96 36.00
CA MET A 1 -9.17 12.36 34.58
C MET A 1 -9.02 11.12 33.69
N ALA A 2 -8.07 10.21 33.95
CA ALA A 2 -7.88 9.00 33.14
C ALA A 2 -9.11 8.08 32.99
N GLY A 3 -9.91 7.87 34.05
CA GLY A 3 -11.13 7.05 33.97
C GLY A 3 -12.24 7.68 33.11
N ARG A 4 -12.35 9.02 33.11
CA ARG A 4 -13.33 9.76 32.30
C ARG A 4 -12.96 9.73 30.82
N GLU A 5 -11.67 9.76 30.52
CA GLU A 5 -11.15 9.65 29.15
C GLU A 5 -11.48 8.28 28.53
N GLY A 6 -11.32 7.18 29.29
CA GLY A 6 -11.72 5.85 28.83
C GLY A 6 -13.22 5.70 28.57
N LEU A 7 -14.07 6.31 29.40
CA LEU A 7 -15.53 6.31 29.21
C LEU A 7 -15.95 7.11 27.96
N VAL A 8 -15.37 8.29 27.75
CA VAL A 8 -15.64 9.12 26.56
C VAL A 8 -15.20 8.40 25.28
N ASP A 9 -14.04 7.74 25.30
CA ASP A 9 -13.54 6.96 24.18
C ASP A 9 -14.46 5.78 23.83
N THR A 10 -14.95 5.08 24.86
CA THR A 10 -15.90 3.97 24.66
C THR A 10 -17.19 4.48 24.02
N ALA A 11 -17.69 5.64 24.42
CA ALA A 11 -18.89 6.24 23.84
C ALA A 11 -18.71 6.69 22.38
N VAL A 12 -17.54 7.27 22.03
CA VAL A 12 -17.32 7.85 20.69
C VAL A 12 -16.88 6.79 19.66
N LYS A 13 -16.08 5.81 20.06
CA LYS A 13 -15.41 4.90 19.11
C LYS A 13 -16.23 3.65 18.77
N THR A 14 -17.18 3.24 19.63
CA THR A 14 -18.00 2.03 19.44
C THR A 14 -18.90 2.11 18.20
N SER A 15 -19.57 3.23 17.96
CA SER A 15 -20.43 3.43 16.78
C SER A 15 -19.69 3.28 15.45
N ARG A 16 -18.42 3.71 15.38
CA ARG A 16 -17.60 3.72 14.15
C ARG A 16 -17.29 2.32 13.62
N SER A 17 -17.04 1.37 14.51
CA SER A 17 -16.75 -0.03 14.14
C SER A 17 -17.99 -0.75 13.57
N GLY A 18 -19.18 -0.45 14.09
CA GLY A 18 -20.43 -1.05 13.63
C GLY A 18 -20.78 -0.66 12.20
N TYR A 19 -20.60 0.61 11.83
CA TYR A 19 -20.87 1.06 10.47
C TYR A 19 -19.92 0.41 9.44
N LEU A 20 -18.62 0.33 9.73
CA LEU A 20 -17.63 -0.38 8.91
C LEU A 20 -18.05 -1.85 8.68
N GLN A 21 -18.45 -2.55 9.74
CA GLN A 21 -18.89 -3.95 9.65
C GLN A 21 -20.15 -4.08 8.77
N ARG A 22 -21.14 -3.20 8.91
CA ARG A 22 -22.33 -3.19 8.05
C ARG A 22 -21.97 -3.02 6.59
N CYS A 23 -21.07 -2.08 6.27
CA CYS A 23 -20.61 -1.86 4.90
C CYS A 23 -19.95 -3.12 4.32
N LEU A 24 -19.06 -3.76 5.08
CA LEU A 24 -18.42 -5.01 4.67
C LEU A 24 -19.44 -6.13 4.41
N ILE A 25 -20.38 -6.37 5.34
CA ILE A 25 -21.39 -7.41 5.20
C ILE A 25 -22.24 -7.18 3.94
N LYS A 26 -22.70 -5.95 3.72
CA LYS A 26 -23.59 -5.65 2.59
C LYS A 26 -22.94 -5.79 1.22
N HIS A 27 -21.63 -5.58 1.12
CA HIS A 27 -20.91 -5.76 -0.14
C HIS A 27 -20.51 -7.21 -0.38
N LEU A 28 -20.21 -7.96 0.69
CA LEU A 28 -19.69 -9.32 0.62
C LEU A 28 -20.77 -10.40 0.82
N GLU A 29 -22.03 -10.04 1.10
CA GLU A 29 -23.11 -11.00 1.40
C GLU A 29 -23.37 -12.02 0.30
N ASP A 30 -23.07 -11.66 -0.95
CA ASP A 30 -23.27 -12.48 -2.16
C ASP A 30 -22.09 -13.40 -2.49
N LEU A 31 -20.96 -13.31 -1.77
CA LEU A 31 -19.79 -14.14 -2.03
C LEU A 31 -19.92 -15.51 -1.38
N GLN A 32 -19.92 -16.54 -2.21
CA GLN A 32 -19.96 -17.93 -1.76
C GLN A 32 -19.02 -18.83 -2.57
N VAL A 33 -18.66 -19.96 -1.98
CA VAL A 33 -17.87 -21.00 -2.67
C VAL A 33 -18.79 -21.81 -3.60
N GLY A 34 -18.44 -21.89 -4.88
CA GLY A 34 -19.10 -22.71 -5.87
C GLY A 34 -18.76 -24.20 -5.72
N TYR A 35 -19.52 -25.06 -6.42
CA TYR A 35 -19.23 -26.50 -6.48
C TYR A 35 -17.93 -26.84 -7.23
N ASP A 36 -17.39 -25.89 -7.99
CA ASP A 36 -16.07 -25.95 -8.61
C ASP A 36 -14.96 -25.38 -7.70
N HIS A 37 -15.27 -25.09 -6.42
CA HIS A 37 -14.39 -24.48 -5.42
C HIS A 37 -13.92 -23.04 -5.71
N THR A 38 -14.44 -22.42 -6.76
CA THR A 38 -14.23 -20.98 -7.02
C THR A 38 -15.12 -20.14 -6.11
N VAL A 39 -14.66 -18.95 -5.71
CA VAL A 39 -15.50 -17.99 -4.97
C VAL A 39 -16.19 -17.08 -5.98
N ARG A 40 -17.52 -17.04 -5.93
CA ARG A 40 -18.35 -16.33 -6.91
C ARG A 40 -19.32 -15.37 -6.24
N ASN A 41 -19.66 -14.32 -6.98
CA ASN A 41 -20.74 -13.38 -6.65
C ASN A 41 -22.10 -13.97 -7.06
N SER A 42 -23.19 -13.33 -6.62
CA SER A 42 -24.55 -13.70 -7.05
C SER A 42 -24.74 -13.62 -8.57
N ASP A 43 -24.04 -12.68 -9.23
CA ASP A 43 -24.12 -12.48 -10.68
C ASP A 43 -23.33 -13.54 -11.48
N GLY A 44 -22.67 -14.48 -10.80
CA GLY A 44 -21.85 -15.54 -11.41
C GLY A 44 -20.40 -15.16 -11.70
N GLY A 45 -20.02 -13.90 -11.48
CA GLY A 45 -18.63 -13.43 -11.59
C GLY A 45 -17.72 -14.12 -10.58
N VAL A 46 -16.53 -14.52 -11.03
CA VAL A 46 -15.50 -15.18 -10.19
C VAL A 46 -14.61 -14.12 -9.55
N ILE A 47 -14.48 -14.16 -8.22
CA ILE A 47 -13.59 -13.27 -7.45
C ILE A 47 -12.29 -13.98 -7.08
N GLN A 48 -12.38 -15.23 -6.65
CA GLN A 48 -11.20 -16.07 -6.39
C GLN A 48 -11.36 -17.41 -7.10
N PHE A 49 -10.26 -17.94 -7.65
CA PHE A 49 -10.26 -19.29 -8.22
C PHE A 49 -10.28 -20.38 -7.14
N LEU A 50 -9.73 -20.08 -5.97
CA LEU A 50 -9.76 -20.93 -4.80
C LEU A 50 -9.82 -20.05 -3.56
N TYR A 51 -10.70 -20.38 -2.62
CA TYR A 51 -10.88 -19.58 -1.41
C TYR A 51 -9.57 -19.42 -0.64
N GLY A 52 -9.11 -18.19 -0.43
CA GLY A 52 -7.90 -17.91 0.33
C GLY A 52 -6.61 -18.53 -0.24
N GLU A 53 -6.59 -18.79 -1.56
CA GLU A 53 -5.48 -19.41 -2.33
C GLU A 53 -5.15 -20.87 -1.98
N ASP A 54 -5.65 -21.40 -0.87
CA ASP A 54 -5.41 -22.78 -0.42
C ASP A 54 -6.69 -23.62 -0.25
N GLY A 55 -7.87 -22.99 -0.26
CA GLY A 55 -9.18 -23.63 -0.22
C GLY A 55 -9.56 -24.17 1.16
N ILE A 56 -8.80 -23.87 2.21
CA ILE A 56 -9.00 -24.44 3.55
C ILE A 56 -10.01 -23.58 4.34
N ASP A 57 -10.91 -24.25 5.06
CA ASP A 57 -11.77 -23.59 6.06
C ASP A 57 -10.89 -23.08 7.24
N PRO A 58 -10.94 -21.78 7.60
CA PRO A 58 -10.18 -21.21 8.71
C PRO A 58 -10.38 -21.97 10.03
N VAL A 59 -11.58 -22.52 10.28
CA VAL A 59 -11.89 -23.30 11.49
C VAL A 59 -11.17 -24.64 11.51
N GLN A 60 -10.99 -25.27 10.33
CA GLN A 60 -10.29 -26.55 10.19
C GLN A 60 -8.77 -26.38 10.01
N SER A 61 -8.29 -25.15 9.80
CA SER A 61 -6.88 -24.84 9.53
C SER A 61 -5.94 -25.06 10.73
N ALA A 62 -6.48 -25.20 11.95
CA ALA A 62 -5.71 -25.24 13.19
C ALA A 62 -4.60 -26.31 13.21
N MET A 63 -4.81 -27.47 12.59
CA MET A 63 -3.83 -28.57 12.54
C MET A 63 -3.01 -28.58 11.24
N LEU A 64 -3.25 -27.63 10.32
CA LEU A 64 -2.66 -27.59 8.97
C LEU A 64 -1.75 -26.36 8.75
N SER A 65 -1.34 -25.64 9.80
CA SER A 65 -0.43 -24.49 9.68
C SER A 65 1.01 -24.86 9.27
N GLY A 66 1.33 -26.16 9.33
CA GLY A 66 2.63 -26.71 8.99
C GLY A 66 3.70 -26.49 10.05
N LYS A 67 3.30 -26.26 11.31
CA LYS A 67 4.24 -26.24 12.45
C LYS A 67 4.64 -27.67 12.80
N ASP A 68 5.91 -27.89 13.13
CA ASP A 68 6.44 -29.22 13.47
C ASP A 68 5.67 -29.90 14.60
N ALA A 69 5.21 -29.13 15.61
CA ALA A 69 4.41 -29.65 16.71
C ALA A 69 3.06 -30.24 16.25
N GLN A 70 2.47 -29.72 15.18
CA GLN A 70 1.19 -30.20 14.64
C GLN A 70 1.40 -31.51 13.88
N PHE A 71 2.45 -31.59 13.06
CA PHE A 71 2.80 -32.83 12.38
C PHE A 71 3.21 -33.93 13.36
N ASP A 72 3.93 -33.59 14.43
CA ASP A 72 4.23 -34.52 15.52
C ASP A 72 2.95 -35.04 16.19
N PHE A 73 1.99 -34.17 16.49
CA PHE A 73 0.69 -34.58 17.03
C PHE A 73 -0.08 -35.51 16.08
N GLN A 74 -0.10 -35.20 14.78
CA GLN A 74 -0.75 -36.05 13.77
C GLN A 74 -0.04 -37.40 13.61
N ALA A 75 1.29 -37.42 13.64
CA ALA A 75 2.08 -38.64 13.52
C ALA A 75 1.84 -39.57 14.71
N ARG A 76 1.80 -39.04 15.94
CA ARG A 76 1.49 -39.83 17.15
C ARG A 76 0.07 -40.39 17.14
N ASN A 77 -0.90 -39.59 16.66
CA ASN A 77 -2.31 -39.94 16.65
C ASN A 77 -2.81 -40.54 15.32
N HIS A 78 -1.90 -41.01 14.46
CA HIS A 78 -2.22 -41.45 13.10
C HIS A 78 -3.35 -42.49 13.04
N ARG A 79 -3.43 -43.43 14.00
CA ARG A 79 -4.50 -44.46 14.02
C ARG A 79 -5.87 -43.87 14.29
N SER A 80 -5.95 -42.92 15.22
CA SER A 80 -7.21 -42.25 15.56
C SER A 80 -7.69 -41.39 14.39
N ILE A 81 -6.75 -40.71 13.72
CA ILE A 81 -7.05 -39.87 12.55
C ILE A 81 -7.45 -40.74 11.35
N SER A 82 -6.74 -41.85 11.09
CA SER A 82 -7.08 -42.77 10.01
C SER A 82 -8.45 -43.41 10.23
N HIS A 83 -8.79 -43.75 11.49
CA HIS A 83 -10.12 -44.23 11.85
C HIS A 83 -11.19 -43.14 11.68
N LYS A 84 -10.93 -41.90 12.13
CA LYS A 84 -11.86 -40.76 11.98
C LYS A 84 -12.22 -40.52 10.51
N TYR A 85 -11.24 -40.60 9.60
CA TYR A 85 -11.45 -40.37 8.17
C TYR A 85 -11.76 -41.64 7.37
N GLY A 86 -11.74 -42.82 8.01
CA GLY A 86 -12.01 -44.10 7.36
C GLY A 86 -10.99 -44.49 6.29
N ILE A 87 -9.71 -44.09 6.43
CA ILE A 87 -8.66 -44.33 5.43
C ILE A 87 -8.29 -45.82 5.41
N ASN A 88 -8.96 -46.59 4.54
CA ASN A 88 -8.77 -48.02 4.34
C ASN A 88 -8.75 -48.35 2.84
N ALA A 89 -8.37 -49.57 2.44
CA ALA A 89 -8.42 -49.99 1.03
C ALA A 89 -9.80 -49.77 0.38
N LYS A 90 -10.88 -50.03 1.13
CA LYS A 90 -12.27 -49.78 0.71
C LYS A 90 -12.58 -48.31 0.43
N PHE A 91 -11.88 -47.36 1.08
CA PHE A 91 -12.05 -45.94 0.82
C PHE A 91 -11.61 -45.59 -0.60
N PHE A 92 -10.48 -46.09 -1.05
CA PHE A 92 -9.97 -45.84 -2.40
C PHE A 92 -10.76 -46.58 -3.48
N GLU A 93 -11.26 -47.78 -3.17
CA GLU A 93 -12.18 -48.51 -4.06
C GLU A 93 -13.51 -47.76 -4.26
N ASN A 94 -14.09 -47.21 -3.18
CA ASN A 94 -15.36 -46.49 -3.24
C ASN A 94 -15.22 -45.10 -3.88
N THR A 95 -14.11 -44.40 -3.63
CA THR A 95 -13.93 -43.01 -4.07
C THR A 95 -13.28 -42.90 -5.44
N LYS A 96 -12.54 -43.92 -5.91
CA LYS A 96 -11.81 -43.92 -7.20
C LYS A 96 -10.86 -42.73 -7.39
N LEU A 97 -10.42 -42.10 -6.30
CA LEU A 97 -9.55 -40.93 -6.34
C LEU A 97 -8.13 -41.30 -6.77
N ASP A 98 -7.54 -40.50 -7.64
CA ASP A 98 -6.18 -40.73 -8.15
C ASP A 98 -5.13 -39.98 -7.31
N ILE A 99 -4.11 -40.73 -6.89
CA ILE A 99 -3.01 -40.29 -6.01
C ILE A 99 -1.71 -40.09 -6.79
N MET A 100 -1.57 -40.77 -7.94
CA MET A 100 -0.29 -40.86 -8.65
C MET A 100 0.02 -39.60 -9.45
N LYS A 101 -1.00 -39.01 -10.09
CA LYS A 101 -0.81 -37.75 -10.85
C LYS A 101 -0.36 -36.58 -9.96
N PRO A 102 -1.03 -36.29 -8.82
CA PRO A 102 -0.57 -35.22 -7.92
C PRO A 102 0.84 -35.47 -7.39
N LEU A 103 1.20 -36.71 -7.06
CA LEU A 103 2.54 -37.05 -6.58
C LEU A 103 3.62 -36.71 -7.62
N LYS A 104 3.36 -36.99 -8.90
CA LYS A 104 4.28 -36.67 -9.99
C LYS A 104 4.43 -35.17 -10.20
N LEU A 105 3.31 -34.44 -10.23
CA LEU A 105 3.28 -32.97 -10.34
C LEU A 105 4.05 -32.28 -9.20
N HIS A 106 3.89 -32.75 -7.95
CA HIS A 106 4.69 -32.23 -6.83
C HIS A 106 6.19 -32.43 -7.01
N GLN A 107 6.63 -33.47 -7.73
CA GLN A 107 8.05 -33.68 -8.04
C GLN A 107 8.52 -32.73 -9.14
N GLU A 108 7.72 -32.55 -10.20
CA GLU A 108 8.02 -31.67 -11.34
C GLU A 108 8.10 -30.19 -10.88
N VAL A 109 7.11 -29.70 -10.14
CA VAL A 109 7.09 -28.34 -9.55
C VAL A 109 8.28 -28.10 -8.63
N ARG A 110 8.64 -29.09 -7.81
CA ARG A 110 9.81 -29.00 -6.92
C ARG A 110 11.10 -28.85 -7.72
N GLU A 111 11.30 -29.68 -8.72
CA GLU A 111 12.49 -29.63 -9.57
C GLU A 111 12.58 -28.26 -10.26
N ALA A 112 11.45 -27.71 -10.72
CA ALA A 112 11.40 -26.36 -11.27
C ALA A 112 11.81 -25.28 -10.23
N LYS A 113 11.32 -25.37 -8.99
CA LYS A 113 11.66 -24.42 -7.90
C LYS A 113 13.12 -24.50 -7.46
N GLU A 114 13.65 -25.71 -7.27
CA GLU A 114 15.06 -25.91 -6.91
C GLU A 114 15.97 -25.30 -7.99
N ASN A 115 15.55 -25.31 -9.26
CA ASN A 115 16.28 -24.67 -10.36
C ASN A 115 16.09 -23.14 -10.44
N ASN A 116 14.93 -22.61 -10.04
CA ASN A 116 14.64 -21.17 -10.11
C ASN A 116 15.19 -20.37 -8.91
N TYR A 117 15.06 -20.91 -7.69
CA TYR A 117 15.37 -20.23 -6.42
C TYR A 117 16.78 -20.48 -5.88
N ALA A 118 17.55 -21.40 -6.45
CA ALA A 118 18.93 -21.64 -6.00
C ALA A 118 19.88 -20.50 -6.39
N SER A 119 19.63 -19.26 -5.99
CA SER A 119 20.45 -18.07 -6.28
C SER A 119 20.48 -17.65 -7.76
N THR A 120 20.54 -16.33 -8.02
CA THR A 120 20.85 -15.76 -9.34
C THR A 120 22.21 -16.24 -9.88
N SER A 121 23.05 -16.81 -9.00
CA SER A 121 24.34 -17.43 -9.30
C SER A 121 24.29 -18.93 -9.60
N SER A 122 23.16 -19.63 -9.50
CA SER A 122 23.11 -21.03 -9.96
C SER A 122 23.13 -21.11 -11.48
N VAL A 123 23.97 -22.01 -11.96
CA VAL A 123 24.00 -22.42 -13.37
C VAL A 123 22.76 -23.26 -13.66
N LEU A 124 21.95 -22.82 -14.63
CA LEU A 124 20.82 -23.61 -15.11
C LEU A 124 21.32 -24.82 -15.91
N LYS A 125 20.80 -26.01 -15.61
CA LYS A 125 21.19 -27.25 -16.29
C LYS A 125 20.60 -27.34 -17.70
N ALA A 126 21.27 -28.06 -18.59
CA ALA A 126 20.73 -28.39 -19.91
C ALA A 126 19.45 -29.24 -19.79
N GLY A 127 18.46 -28.99 -20.65
CA GLY A 127 17.15 -29.64 -20.66
C GLY A 127 16.07 -28.95 -19.81
N VAL A 128 16.40 -27.85 -19.11
CA VAL A 128 15.41 -27.09 -18.33
C VAL A 128 14.56 -26.24 -19.27
N LYS A 129 13.23 -26.33 -19.11
CA LYS A 129 12.27 -25.45 -19.77
C LYS A 129 12.30 -24.07 -19.13
N VAL A 130 12.51 -23.05 -19.96
CA VAL A 130 12.64 -21.65 -19.57
C VAL A 130 11.75 -20.78 -20.44
N THR A 131 11.41 -19.60 -19.96
CA THR A 131 10.80 -18.55 -20.77
C THR A 131 11.86 -17.50 -21.06
N ALA A 132 12.09 -17.22 -22.34
CA ALA A 132 13.14 -16.31 -22.78
C ALA A 132 12.57 -15.22 -23.69
N ARG A 133 13.09 -14.00 -23.56
CA ARG A 133 12.79 -12.92 -24.50
C ARG A 133 13.47 -13.20 -25.85
N ARG A 134 12.89 -12.68 -26.93
CA ARG A 134 13.42 -12.82 -28.30
C ARG A 134 13.89 -11.47 -28.85
N LEU A 135 14.88 -11.49 -29.73
CA LEU A 135 15.30 -10.31 -30.50
C LEU A 135 14.42 -10.15 -31.74
N LYS A 136 14.12 -8.91 -32.12
CA LYS A 136 13.41 -8.59 -33.38
C LYS A 136 14.23 -9.07 -34.58
N GLN A 137 13.55 -9.47 -35.66
CA GLN A 137 14.19 -9.99 -36.87
C GLN A 137 15.29 -9.06 -37.40
N GLY A 138 16.50 -9.59 -37.58
CA GLY A 138 17.66 -8.86 -38.12
C GLY A 138 18.61 -8.26 -37.09
N GLU A 139 18.26 -8.26 -35.80
CA GLU A 139 19.09 -7.68 -34.73
C GLU A 139 19.91 -8.74 -33.99
N THR A 140 21.18 -8.44 -33.70
CA THR A 140 22.14 -9.37 -33.04
C THR A 140 22.54 -8.95 -31.63
N LYS A 141 22.09 -7.78 -31.16
CA LYS A 141 22.49 -7.21 -29.87
C LYS A 141 21.30 -6.95 -28.95
N TRP A 142 21.44 -7.32 -27.69
CA TRP A 142 20.51 -7.01 -26.60
C TRP A 142 20.55 -5.51 -26.26
N LYS A 143 19.80 -4.70 -26.99
CA LYS A 143 19.65 -3.24 -26.79
C LYS A 143 18.18 -2.85 -26.61
N ARG A 144 17.92 -1.76 -25.87
CA ARG A 144 16.57 -1.18 -25.71
C ARG A 144 15.99 -0.85 -27.09
N GLY A 145 14.85 -1.44 -27.44
CA GLY A 145 14.18 -1.31 -28.74
C GLY A 145 14.28 -2.55 -29.65
N ASN A 146 15.32 -3.37 -29.46
CA ASN A 146 15.61 -4.56 -30.28
C ASN A 146 15.00 -5.84 -29.71
N ILE A 147 14.45 -5.79 -28.50
CA ILE A 147 13.82 -6.92 -27.81
C ILE A 147 12.33 -6.91 -28.16
N GLU A 148 11.80 -8.08 -28.47
CA GLU A 148 10.37 -8.31 -28.62
C GLU A 148 9.66 -8.17 -27.26
N LEU A 149 8.42 -7.69 -27.27
CA LEU A 149 7.62 -7.57 -26.07
C LEU A 149 7.05 -8.96 -25.73
N GLY A 150 7.35 -9.45 -24.53
CA GLY A 150 6.87 -10.75 -24.05
C GLY A 150 7.97 -11.78 -23.84
N PHE A 151 7.61 -12.90 -23.20
CA PHE A 151 8.47 -14.04 -22.98
C PHE A 151 7.96 -15.23 -23.81
N HIS A 152 8.88 -15.97 -24.43
CA HIS A 152 8.58 -17.14 -25.26
C HIS A 152 9.10 -18.41 -24.60
N ALA A 153 8.36 -19.51 -24.71
CA ALA A 153 8.79 -20.80 -24.19
C ALA A 153 10.04 -21.29 -24.93
N ALA A 154 11.05 -21.71 -24.19
CA ALA A 154 12.34 -22.15 -24.69
C ALA A 154 12.92 -23.27 -23.80
N GLU A 155 13.96 -23.93 -24.28
CA GLU A 155 14.69 -24.98 -23.57
C GLU A 155 16.19 -24.66 -23.61
N ILE A 156 16.88 -24.84 -22.49
CA ILE A 156 18.33 -24.67 -22.42
C ILE A 156 19.00 -25.87 -23.07
N VAL A 157 19.75 -25.64 -24.15
CA VAL A 157 20.48 -26.69 -24.87
C VAL A 157 21.84 -26.93 -24.23
N ALA A 158 22.56 -25.87 -23.87
CA ALA A 158 23.89 -25.94 -23.27
C ALA A 158 24.22 -24.67 -22.47
N VAL A 159 25.17 -24.79 -21.54
CA VAL A 159 25.80 -23.66 -20.86
C VAL A 159 27.06 -23.30 -21.64
N ALA A 160 27.11 -22.11 -22.22
CA ALA A 160 28.16 -21.69 -23.14
C ALA A 160 29.42 -21.16 -22.42
N GLU A 161 29.24 -20.41 -21.32
CA GLU A 161 30.34 -19.91 -20.47
C GLU A 161 29.88 -19.91 -19.00
N GLU A 162 30.69 -20.50 -18.11
CA GLU A 162 30.54 -20.48 -16.65
C GLU A 162 31.55 -19.51 -16.04
N ASN A 163 31.09 -18.48 -15.34
CA ASN A 163 31.94 -17.61 -14.51
C ASN A 163 31.93 -18.14 -13.05
N GLU A 164 33.06 -18.08 -12.35
CA GLU A 164 33.22 -18.59 -10.97
C GLU A 164 32.21 -18.00 -9.95
N ASP A 165 31.69 -16.79 -10.21
CA ASP A 165 30.68 -16.12 -9.38
C ASP A 165 29.22 -16.41 -9.77
N GLY A 166 28.98 -17.17 -10.86
CA GLY A 166 27.65 -17.57 -11.34
C GLY A 166 26.72 -16.45 -11.87
N ARG A 167 27.06 -15.17 -11.64
CA ARG A 167 26.21 -13.99 -11.93
C ARG A 167 26.10 -13.61 -13.41
N GLU A 168 26.98 -14.11 -14.27
CA GLU A 168 27.03 -13.76 -15.71
C GLU A 168 27.20 -14.99 -16.63
N CYS A 169 26.54 -16.11 -16.31
CA CYS A 169 26.56 -17.28 -17.18
C CYS A 169 25.81 -17.01 -18.50
N LYS A 170 26.38 -17.49 -19.62
CA LYS A 170 25.75 -17.44 -20.94
C LYS A 170 25.15 -18.79 -21.28
N TYR A 171 23.94 -18.78 -21.81
CA TYR A 171 23.17 -19.97 -22.14
C TYR A 171 22.85 -20.04 -23.63
N ASP A 172 22.91 -21.23 -24.19
CA ASP A 172 22.38 -21.52 -25.51
C ASP A 172 20.94 -22.03 -25.34
N ILE A 173 19.98 -21.31 -25.94
CA ILE A 173 18.55 -21.58 -25.80
C ILE A 173 17.93 -21.96 -27.14
N LYS A 174 16.93 -22.83 -27.10
CA LYS A 174 16.09 -23.20 -28.26
C LYS A 174 14.64 -22.83 -27.96
N TYR A 175 14.04 -21.98 -28.77
CA TYR A 175 12.64 -21.61 -28.62
C TYR A 175 11.73 -22.78 -29.04
N LEU A 176 10.73 -23.10 -28.22
CA LEU A 176 9.81 -24.22 -28.45
C LEU A 176 8.74 -23.90 -29.51
N ASP A 177 8.39 -22.63 -29.67
CA ASP A 177 7.39 -22.16 -30.64
C ASP A 177 7.89 -22.21 -32.09
N THR A 178 9.14 -21.81 -32.31
CA THR A 178 9.74 -21.56 -33.62
C THR A 178 10.88 -22.52 -33.94
N GLY A 179 11.41 -23.24 -32.93
CA GLY A 179 12.56 -24.12 -33.08
C GLY A 179 13.90 -23.39 -33.28
N LEU A 180 13.90 -22.06 -33.31
CA LEU A 180 15.09 -21.23 -33.49
C LEU A 180 16.04 -21.36 -32.29
N LYS A 181 17.35 -21.35 -32.56
CA LYS A 181 18.39 -21.38 -31.52
C LYS A 181 19.02 -20.01 -31.38
N ALA A 182 19.12 -19.51 -30.15
CA ALA A 182 19.90 -18.33 -29.79
C ALA A 182 21.09 -18.76 -28.95
N PHE A 183 22.27 -18.26 -29.32
CA PHE A 183 23.53 -18.63 -28.68
C PHE A 183 24.02 -17.50 -27.77
N GLY A 184 24.67 -17.86 -26.66
CA GLY A 184 25.35 -16.91 -25.78
C GLY A 184 24.42 -15.89 -25.08
N VAL A 185 23.22 -16.31 -24.67
CA VAL A 185 22.21 -15.44 -24.05
C VAL A 185 22.48 -15.29 -22.54
N LEU A 186 22.56 -14.05 -22.05
CA LEU A 186 22.72 -13.73 -20.63
C LEU A 186 21.40 -13.92 -19.88
N ARG A 187 21.44 -14.37 -18.61
CA ARG A 187 20.24 -14.46 -17.76
C ARG A 187 19.61 -13.09 -17.48
N THR A 188 20.44 -12.10 -17.14
CA THR A 188 20.01 -10.70 -16.89
C THR A 188 20.94 -9.73 -17.61
N THR A 189 20.43 -8.60 -18.09
CA THR A 189 21.23 -7.52 -18.69
C THR A 189 20.92 -6.16 -18.07
N LYS A 190 21.95 -5.34 -17.83
CA LYS A 190 21.77 -3.97 -17.32
C LYS A 190 21.62 -3.00 -18.49
N PHE A 191 20.45 -2.36 -18.60
CA PHE A 191 20.27 -1.24 -19.54
C PHE A 191 20.64 0.08 -18.85
N LYS A 192 21.60 0.82 -19.43
CA LYS A 192 21.87 2.21 -19.02
C LYS A 192 20.72 3.10 -19.50
N ALA A 193 20.22 3.98 -18.64
CA ALA A 193 19.28 5.02 -19.04
C ALA A 193 19.91 5.90 -20.13
N GLY A 194 19.15 6.16 -21.21
CA GLY A 194 19.53 7.20 -22.17
C GLY A 194 19.47 8.59 -21.55
N LYS A 195 19.99 9.61 -22.26
CA LYS A 195 19.83 11.02 -21.83
C LYS A 195 18.34 11.31 -21.60
N PRO A 196 17.97 11.97 -20.49
CA PRO A 196 16.58 12.15 -20.11
C PRO A 196 15.88 13.08 -21.11
N THR A 197 14.95 12.55 -21.90
CA THR A 197 13.88 13.35 -22.51
C THR A 197 12.67 13.33 -21.58
N ASN A 198 11.90 14.42 -21.54
CA ASN A 198 10.79 14.64 -20.60
C ASN A 198 9.72 13.52 -20.58
N ALA A 199 9.66 12.68 -21.62
CA ALA A 199 8.71 11.57 -21.73
C ALA A 199 9.28 10.19 -21.34
N THR A 200 10.60 10.01 -21.22
CA THR A 200 11.24 8.70 -20.96
C THR A 200 12.30 8.75 -19.86
N ARG A 201 12.02 9.47 -18.77
CA ARG A 201 12.86 9.44 -17.57
C ARG A 201 12.84 8.09 -16.81
N ALA A 202 12.17 7.07 -17.33
CA ALA A 202 11.99 5.79 -16.63
C ALA A 202 12.82 4.64 -17.22
N MET A 203 13.38 3.87 -16.27
CA MET A 203 13.92 2.50 -16.35
C MET A 203 15.39 2.36 -16.78
N SER A 204 16.32 2.76 -15.90
CA SER A 204 17.56 1.99 -15.72
C SER A 204 17.26 0.83 -14.79
N GLY A 205 17.61 -0.38 -15.19
CA GLY A 205 17.40 -1.58 -14.38
C GLY A 205 18.06 -2.80 -15.00
N ARG A 206 18.27 -3.84 -14.18
CA ARG A 206 18.55 -5.18 -14.70
C ARG A 206 17.25 -5.75 -15.24
N VAL A 207 17.27 -6.20 -16.49
CA VAL A 207 16.14 -6.86 -17.13
C VAL A 207 16.49 -8.32 -17.30
N ASP A 208 15.59 -9.18 -16.84
CA ASP A 208 15.67 -10.62 -17.05
C ASP A 208 15.37 -10.95 -18.51
N ILE A 209 16.30 -11.66 -19.14
CA ILE A 209 16.13 -12.19 -20.49
C ILE A 209 15.63 -13.63 -20.41
N ILE A 210 16.16 -14.42 -19.48
CA ILE A 210 15.78 -15.81 -19.25
C ILE A 210 15.19 -15.93 -17.85
N GLN A 211 13.97 -16.44 -17.79
CA GLN A 211 13.28 -16.81 -16.55
C GLN A 211 13.00 -18.31 -16.59
N VAL A 212 13.14 -19.01 -15.46
CA VAL A 212 12.70 -20.41 -15.40
C VAL A 212 11.18 -20.41 -15.38
N SER A 213 10.55 -21.21 -16.26
CA SER A 213 9.11 -21.35 -16.24
C SER A 213 8.73 -22.04 -14.94
N LEU A 214 8.07 -21.33 -14.03
CA LEU A 214 7.41 -21.96 -12.90
C LEU A 214 6.25 -22.78 -13.48
N GLU A 215 6.21 -24.07 -13.16
CA GLU A 215 5.02 -24.88 -13.44
C GLU A 215 3.86 -24.38 -12.59
N GLU A 216 2.64 -24.57 -13.09
CA GLU A 216 1.44 -24.19 -12.36
C GLU A 216 1.38 -24.97 -11.04
N PRO A 217 0.93 -24.33 -9.94
CA PRO A 217 0.73 -25.02 -8.68
C PRO A 217 -0.14 -26.25 -8.85
N VAL A 218 0.20 -27.32 -8.13
CA VAL A 218 -0.48 -28.63 -8.27
C VAL A 218 -2.00 -28.51 -8.06
N MET A 219 -2.46 -27.61 -7.17
CA MET A 219 -3.88 -27.34 -6.91
C MET A 219 -4.65 -26.73 -8.10
N GLN A 220 -3.97 -26.06 -9.03
CA GLN A 220 -4.59 -25.46 -10.21
C GLN A 220 -4.58 -26.40 -11.42
N SER A 221 -3.59 -27.28 -11.49
CA SER A 221 -3.38 -28.18 -12.63
C SER A 221 -4.41 -29.31 -12.78
N LEU A 222 -5.12 -29.65 -11.69
CA LEU A 222 -5.98 -30.83 -11.62
C LEU A 222 -7.28 -30.51 -10.85
N PRO A 223 -8.41 -31.13 -11.23
CA PRO A 223 -9.69 -30.92 -10.54
C PRO A 223 -9.67 -31.47 -9.11
N LEU A 224 -10.15 -30.67 -8.16
CA LEU A 224 -10.12 -31.00 -6.72
C LEU A 224 -10.96 -32.22 -6.33
N SER A 225 -12.00 -32.54 -7.11
CA SER A 225 -12.94 -33.62 -6.81
C SER A 225 -12.38 -35.02 -7.03
N ASP A 226 -11.40 -35.17 -7.93
CA ASP A 226 -11.01 -36.48 -8.49
C ASP A 226 -9.64 -36.95 -7.97
N HIS A 227 -8.93 -36.10 -7.24
CA HIS A 227 -7.52 -36.28 -6.90
C HIS A 227 -7.24 -36.09 -5.41
N VAL A 228 -6.38 -36.96 -4.85
CA VAL A 228 -5.88 -36.83 -3.48
C VAL A 228 -4.42 -36.40 -3.53
N GLY A 229 -4.09 -35.36 -2.75
CA GLY A 229 -2.75 -34.77 -2.72
C GLY A 229 -2.64 -33.40 -3.38
N LEU A 230 -3.77 -32.81 -3.78
CA LEU A 230 -3.86 -31.40 -4.15
C LEU A 230 -3.78 -30.55 -2.88
N ILE A 231 -2.56 -30.23 -2.46
CA ILE A 231 -2.30 -29.43 -1.27
C ILE A 231 -1.45 -28.22 -1.59
N SER A 232 -1.50 -27.20 -0.73
CA SER A 232 -0.64 -26.03 -0.90
C SER A 232 0.85 -26.40 -0.82
N GLU A 233 1.64 -25.79 -1.69
CA GLU A 233 3.06 -26.06 -1.82
C GLU A 233 3.81 -25.78 -0.51
N ARG A 234 3.39 -24.72 0.21
CA ARG A 234 3.95 -24.36 1.51
C ARG A 234 3.80 -25.49 2.53
N ILE A 235 2.65 -26.17 2.55
CA ILE A 235 2.40 -27.30 3.46
C ILE A 235 3.16 -28.54 2.98
N GLN A 236 3.21 -28.79 1.66
CA GLN A 236 3.97 -29.90 1.08
C GLN A 236 5.47 -29.81 1.39
N ASP A 237 6.07 -28.63 1.25
CA ASP A 237 7.48 -28.40 1.54
C ASP A 237 7.79 -28.58 3.03
N LYS A 238 6.91 -28.08 3.91
CA LYS A 238 7.02 -28.28 5.36
C LYS A 238 6.87 -29.75 5.76
N LEU A 239 5.91 -30.48 5.17
CA LEU A 239 5.71 -31.91 5.38
C LEU A 239 6.95 -32.71 4.95
N ARG A 240 7.54 -32.38 3.80
CA ARG A 240 8.78 -33.00 3.32
C ARG A 240 9.94 -32.74 4.28
N ASN A 241 10.12 -31.50 4.72
CA ASN A 241 11.16 -31.13 5.69
C ASN A 241 10.99 -31.88 7.01
N PHE A 242 9.74 -32.03 7.47
CA PHE A 242 9.41 -32.83 8.65
C PHE A 242 9.75 -34.31 8.45
N ASN A 243 9.38 -34.91 7.31
CA ASN A 243 9.69 -36.30 6.98
C ASN A 243 11.20 -36.55 6.90
N MET A 244 11.99 -35.58 6.41
CA MET A 244 13.46 -35.68 6.37
C MET A 244 14.10 -35.56 7.75
N ARG A 245 13.62 -34.64 8.60
CA ARG A 245 14.17 -34.40 9.94
C ARG A 245 13.72 -35.46 10.96
N ASN A 246 12.54 -36.05 10.76
CA ASN A 246 11.89 -37.04 11.64
C ASN A 246 12.07 -36.77 13.15
N PRO A 247 11.66 -35.59 13.66
CA PRO A 247 11.90 -35.21 15.05
C PRO A 247 11.13 -36.10 16.06
N SER A 248 10.01 -36.69 15.63
CA SER A 248 9.13 -37.48 16.49
C SER A 248 9.61 -38.93 16.68
N SER A 249 10.55 -39.41 15.85
CA SER A 249 10.90 -40.84 15.73
C SER A 249 9.69 -41.77 15.48
N CYS A 250 8.53 -41.21 15.15
CA CYS A 250 7.31 -41.95 14.83
C CYS A 250 7.25 -42.33 13.34
N LEU A 251 8.20 -41.86 12.52
CA LEU A 251 8.33 -42.28 11.13
C LEU A 251 9.36 -43.41 10.99
N GLU A 252 9.02 -44.45 10.22
CA GLU A 252 9.98 -45.48 9.84
C GLU A 252 11.02 -44.87 8.90
N LEU A 253 12.20 -44.51 9.43
CA LEU A 253 13.35 -44.29 8.57
C LEU A 253 13.73 -45.65 7.98
N LEU A 254 13.46 -45.84 6.68
CA LEU A 254 14.04 -46.91 5.87
C LEU A 254 15.56 -46.89 6.10
N LYS A 255 16.05 -47.69 7.05
CA LYS A 255 17.48 -47.87 7.25
C LYS A 255 18.02 -48.44 5.94
N LYS A 256 18.69 -47.62 5.13
CA LYS A 256 19.58 -48.11 4.07
C LYS A 256 20.50 -49.12 4.75
N LYS A 257 20.27 -50.43 4.53
CA LYS A 257 21.11 -51.49 5.07
C LYS A 257 22.55 -51.15 4.68
N LYS A 258 23.37 -50.74 5.66
CA LYS A 258 24.83 -50.71 5.48
C LYS A 258 25.18 -52.12 5.03
N LYS A 259 25.77 -52.26 3.84
CA LYS A 259 26.35 -53.51 3.36
C LYS A 259 27.48 -53.91 4.32
N SER A 260 27.16 -54.62 5.40
CA SER A 260 28.16 -55.36 6.17
C SER A 260 28.37 -56.72 5.50
N LYS A 261 29.63 -57.02 5.19
CA LYS A 261 30.08 -58.29 4.61
C LYS A 261 29.90 -59.43 5.64
N LYS A 262 29.51 -60.61 5.12
CA LYS A 262 29.38 -61.96 5.75
C LYS A 262 28.05 -62.13 6.50
N SER A 263 27.19 -63.13 6.21
CA SER A 263 27.45 -64.56 5.97
C SER A 263 26.48 -65.21 4.97
N LYS A 264 26.91 -66.32 4.36
CA LYS A 264 26.15 -67.18 3.43
C LYS A 264 25.15 -68.05 4.21
N LYS A 265 23.83 -67.87 3.99
CA LYS A 265 22.80 -68.92 3.76
C LYS A 265 21.40 -68.33 3.94
N SER A 266 20.69 -68.15 2.82
CA SER A 266 19.25 -68.39 2.63
C SER A 266 18.75 -67.56 1.44
N LYS A 267 18.22 -68.26 0.44
CA LYS A 267 17.68 -67.72 -0.81
C LYS A 267 16.18 -67.51 -0.67
N ARG A 268 15.73 -66.25 -0.73
CA ARG A 268 14.64 -65.69 -1.56
C ARG A 268 14.24 -64.37 -0.92
N ALA A 269 14.66 -63.28 -1.56
CA ALA A 269 14.23 -61.93 -1.23
C ALA A 269 12.90 -61.69 -1.96
N THR A 270 11.81 -61.69 -1.20
CA THR A 270 10.60 -60.94 -1.52
C THR A 270 10.78 -59.53 -0.97
N ASP A 271 10.41 -58.54 -1.78
CA ASP A 271 10.45 -57.13 -1.44
C ASP A 271 9.60 -56.83 -0.21
N GLY A 272 10.16 -56.06 0.74
CA GLY A 272 9.41 -55.16 1.63
C GLY A 272 8.31 -55.76 2.51
N GLU A 273 8.54 -56.84 3.26
CA GLU A 273 7.64 -57.16 4.37
C GLU A 273 7.83 -56.16 5.52
N VAL A 274 6.78 -55.37 5.77
CA VAL A 274 6.65 -54.43 6.88
C VAL A 274 6.34 -55.23 8.15
N ASP A 275 7.15 -55.09 9.20
CA ASP A 275 6.94 -55.77 10.49
C ASP A 275 5.69 -55.21 11.21
N HIS A 276 4.54 -55.84 10.98
CA HIS A 276 3.25 -55.43 11.55
C HIS A 276 3.23 -55.38 13.09
N GLU A 277 4.04 -56.17 13.79
CA GLU A 277 4.13 -56.19 15.27
C GLU A 277 4.85 -54.97 15.85
N VAL A 278 5.84 -54.42 15.14
CA VAL A 278 6.55 -53.19 15.53
C VAL A 278 5.69 -51.96 15.27
N MET A 279 4.93 -51.95 14.16
CA MET A 279 3.91 -50.92 13.90
C MET A 279 2.84 -50.89 14.99
N GLN A 280 2.40 -52.05 15.49
CA GLN A 280 1.34 -52.16 16.50
C GLN A 280 1.80 -51.71 17.90
N SER A 281 3.05 -51.97 18.28
CA SER A 281 3.57 -51.71 19.64
C SER A 281 4.19 -50.31 19.83
N LYS A 282 4.68 -49.64 18.78
CA LYS A 282 5.42 -48.36 18.88
C LYS A 282 4.79 -47.15 18.21
N HIS A 283 3.55 -47.24 17.70
CA HIS A 283 2.90 -46.14 16.97
C HIS A 283 3.76 -45.57 15.83
N VAL A 284 4.35 -46.43 15.01
CA VAL A 284 5.24 -46.02 13.89
C VAL A 284 4.49 -46.07 12.56
N VAL A 285 4.70 -45.08 11.69
CA VAL A 285 4.07 -44.92 10.37
C VAL A 285 5.13 -44.81 9.28
N SER A 286 4.88 -45.33 8.08
CA SER A 286 5.76 -45.08 6.95
C SER A 286 5.65 -43.61 6.48
N PRO A 287 6.73 -42.98 5.98
CA PRO A 287 6.68 -41.60 5.50
C PRO A 287 5.60 -41.37 4.43
N ASP A 288 5.41 -42.33 3.52
CA ASP A 288 4.42 -42.26 2.46
C ASP A 288 2.98 -42.39 2.99
N ALA A 289 2.75 -43.26 3.97
CA ALA A 289 1.44 -43.38 4.61
C ALA A 289 1.11 -42.15 5.47
N PHE A 290 2.10 -41.54 6.11
CA PHE A 290 1.92 -40.28 6.82
C PHE A 290 1.61 -39.13 5.86
N GLN A 291 2.29 -39.06 4.71
CA GLN A 291 2.00 -38.08 3.67
C GLN A 291 0.56 -38.24 3.15
N LEU A 292 0.12 -39.48 2.89
CA LEU A 292 -1.25 -39.75 2.48
C LEU A 292 -2.27 -39.34 3.55
N LEU A 293 -1.98 -39.59 4.83
CA LEU A 293 -2.84 -39.17 5.95
C LEU A 293 -3.00 -37.65 5.98
N VAL A 294 -1.90 -36.90 5.81
CA VAL A 294 -1.94 -35.43 5.76
C VAL A 294 -2.71 -34.94 4.55
N TRP A 295 -2.56 -35.58 3.38
CA TRP A 295 -3.31 -35.26 2.18
C TRP A 295 -4.83 -35.47 2.34
N VAL A 296 -5.23 -36.58 2.95
CA VAL A 296 -6.66 -36.82 3.24
C VAL A 296 -7.18 -35.82 4.29
N ASN A 297 -6.38 -35.51 5.31
CA ASN A 297 -6.74 -34.50 6.30
C ASN A 297 -6.95 -33.13 5.62
N TYR A 298 -6.06 -32.74 4.71
CA TYR A 298 -6.18 -31.51 3.92
C TYR A 298 -7.47 -31.47 3.11
N LEU A 299 -7.76 -32.53 2.34
CA LEU A 299 -8.99 -32.65 1.54
C LEU A 299 -10.26 -32.50 2.39
N ARG A 300 -10.26 -33.07 3.61
CA ARG A 300 -11.38 -32.99 4.55
C ARG A 300 -11.52 -31.63 5.24
N SER A 301 -10.47 -30.82 5.24
CA SER A 301 -10.44 -29.47 5.80
C SER A 301 -10.73 -28.38 4.77
N MET A 302 -11.01 -28.74 3.52
CA MET A 302 -11.39 -27.77 2.50
C MET A 302 -12.77 -27.17 2.79
N CYS A 303 -12.92 -25.90 2.43
CA CYS A 303 -14.16 -25.15 2.53
C CYS A 303 -15.27 -25.82 1.70
N ALA A 304 -16.46 -25.93 2.29
CA ALA A 304 -17.56 -26.64 1.65
C ALA A 304 -18.21 -25.78 0.55
N PRO A 305 -18.61 -26.38 -0.58
CA PRO A 305 -19.43 -25.67 -1.55
C PRO A 305 -20.73 -25.13 -0.93
N GLY A 306 -21.08 -23.90 -1.28
CA GLY A 306 -22.21 -23.16 -0.72
C GLY A 306 -21.88 -22.34 0.53
N GLU A 307 -20.67 -22.46 1.09
CA GLU A 307 -20.28 -21.69 2.27
C GLU A 307 -20.18 -20.19 1.97
N ASN A 308 -20.77 -19.35 2.84
CA ASN A 308 -20.76 -17.90 2.69
C ASN A 308 -19.48 -17.29 3.24
N VAL A 309 -18.40 -17.44 2.47
CA VAL A 309 -17.08 -16.94 2.85
C VAL A 309 -17.00 -15.41 2.92
N GLY A 310 -17.88 -14.69 2.21
CA GLY A 310 -17.92 -13.24 2.24
C GLY A 310 -18.39 -12.68 3.59
N ILE A 311 -19.48 -13.22 4.13
CA ILE A 311 -19.97 -12.83 5.46
C ILE A 311 -18.95 -13.20 6.55
N LEU A 312 -18.35 -14.39 6.46
CA LEU A 312 -17.31 -14.82 7.40
C LEU A 312 -16.10 -13.88 7.37
N ALA A 313 -15.66 -13.46 6.19
CA ALA A 313 -14.59 -12.47 6.06
C ALA A 313 -14.99 -11.09 6.60
N ALA A 314 -16.21 -10.64 6.33
CA ALA A 314 -16.73 -9.38 6.85
C ALA A 314 -16.76 -9.35 8.39
N GLN A 315 -17.21 -10.44 9.01
CA GLN A 315 -17.23 -10.59 10.47
C GLN A 315 -15.82 -10.76 11.05
N GLY A 316 -14.97 -11.57 10.42
CA GLY A 316 -13.59 -11.79 10.83
C GLY A 316 -12.70 -10.54 10.78
N ILE A 317 -13.12 -9.50 10.04
CA ILE A 317 -12.46 -8.19 10.01
C ILE A 317 -13.20 -7.17 10.90
N GLY A 318 -14.53 -7.16 10.84
CA GLY A 318 -15.39 -6.20 11.53
C GLY A 318 -15.42 -6.38 13.05
N GLU A 319 -15.59 -7.60 13.55
CA GLU A 319 -15.66 -7.86 14.99
C GLU A 319 -14.33 -7.52 15.71
N PRO A 320 -13.15 -7.94 15.24
CA PRO A 320 -11.90 -7.57 15.91
C PRO A 320 -11.61 -6.06 15.86
N SER A 321 -12.16 -5.34 14.88
CA SER A 321 -12.03 -3.88 14.82
C SER A 321 -12.64 -3.18 16.03
N THR A 322 -13.64 -3.79 16.69
CA THR A 322 -14.21 -3.26 17.94
C THR A 322 -13.17 -3.19 19.05
N GLN A 323 -12.22 -4.14 19.11
CA GLN A 323 -11.16 -4.15 20.13
C GLN A 323 -10.14 -3.02 19.94
N MET A 324 -9.93 -2.58 18.69
CA MET A 324 -9.02 -1.48 18.37
C MET A 324 -9.52 -0.13 18.90
N THR A 325 -10.82 -0.01 19.18
CA THR A 325 -11.41 1.20 19.77
C THR A 325 -10.89 1.47 21.19
N LEU A 326 -10.64 0.43 21.97
CA LEU A 326 -10.31 0.51 23.39
C LEU A 326 -8.78 0.60 23.66
N ASN A 327 -7.95 0.02 22.78
CA ASN A 327 -6.52 -0.17 23.03
C ASN A 327 -5.58 0.96 22.56
N THR A 328 -6.11 2.14 22.16
CA THR A 328 -5.26 3.21 21.60
C THR A 328 -4.27 3.81 22.63
N PHE A 329 -4.53 3.71 23.94
CA PHE A 329 -3.74 4.38 24.97
C PHE A 329 -2.47 3.66 25.43
N HIS A 330 -2.39 2.32 25.36
CA HIS A 330 -1.19 1.60 25.82
C HIS A 330 -0.01 1.69 24.85
N LEU A 331 -0.26 2.07 23.58
CA LEU A 331 0.75 2.23 22.54
C LEU A 331 1.12 3.68 22.22
N ALA A 332 0.42 4.67 22.80
CA ALA A 332 0.68 6.09 22.59
C ALA A 332 2.09 6.56 22.99
N GLY A 333 2.85 5.73 23.73
CA GLY A 333 4.26 5.96 24.06
C GLY A 333 5.27 5.61 22.95
N HIS A 334 4.86 4.92 21.89
CA HIS A 334 5.71 4.59 20.73
C HIS A 334 5.46 5.58 19.57
N GLY A 335 5.41 6.87 19.87
CA GLY A 335 5.13 7.96 18.92
C GLY A 335 6.26 8.28 17.93
N ALA A 336 7.14 7.33 17.62
CA ALA A 336 8.26 7.59 16.71
C ALA A 336 7.83 7.66 15.23
N ALA A 337 6.65 7.12 14.88
CA ALA A 337 6.11 7.15 13.53
C ALA A 337 4.74 7.85 13.51
N ASN A 338 4.68 9.04 12.92
CA ASN A 338 3.47 9.84 12.69
C ASN A 338 2.56 9.20 11.63
N VAL A 339 2.13 7.96 11.83
CA VAL A 339 1.28 7.19 10.90
C VAL A 339 -0.14 7.16 11.44
N THR A 340 -1.14 7.28 10.57
CA THR A 340 -2.55 7.03 10.92
C THR A 340 -2.71 5.59 11.39
N LEU A 341 -3.09 5.38 12.65
CA LEU A 341 -3.29 4.06 13.26
C LEU A 341 -4.76 3.75 13.51
N GLY A 342 -5.08 2.47 13.67
CA GLY A 342 -6.37 2.02 14.17
C GLY A 342 -7.51 2.05 13.13
N ILE A 343 -8.73 2.30 13.62
CA ILE A 343 -9.95 2.35 12.79
C ILE A 343 -9.92 3.48 11.73
N PRO A 344 -9.42 4.70 12.00
CA PRO A 344 -9.30 5.72 10.96
C PRO A 344 -8.52 5.22 9.74
N ARG A 345 -7.45 4.44 9.97
CA ARG A 345 -6.67 3.82 8.90
C ARG A 345 -7.44 2.74 8.16
N LEU A 346 -8.18 1.88 8.87
CA LEU A 346 -9.05 0.89 8.23
C LEU A 346 -10.14 1.55 7.37
N ARG A 347 -10.77 2.64 7.83
CA ARG A 347 -11.77 3.40 7.05
C ARG A 347 -11.15 3.98 5.78
N GLU A 348 -9.94 4.53 5.87
CA GLU A 348 -9.23 5.12 4.74
C GLU A 348 -8.91 4.09 3.64
N ILE A 349 -8.55 2.86 4.05
CA ILE A 349 -8.31 1.74 3.13
C ILE A 349 -9.64 1.21 2.58
N ILE A 350 -10.54 0.77 3.44
CA ILE A 350 -11.70 -0.05 3.08
C ILE A 350 -12.86 0.80 2.55
N MET A 351 -13.23 1.88 3.25
CA MET A 351 -14.48 2.60 3.00
C MET A 351 -14.33 3.74 2.01
N THR A 352 -13.27 4.53 2.10
CA THR A 352 -13.08 5.68 1.20
C THR A 352 -12.20 5.36 0.00
N ALA A 353 -11.35 4.34 0.09
CA ALA A 353 -10.34 4.02 -0.92
C ALA A 353 -9.60 5.29 -1.36
N SER A 354 -9.09 6.05 -0.38
CA SER A 354 -8.67 7.44 -0.60
C SER A 354 -7.58 7.55 -1.67
N GLN A 355 -7.77 8.44 -2.65
CA GLN A 355 -6.73 8.79 -3.64
C GLN A 355 -5.61 9.65 -3.04
N LYS A 356 -5.89 10.34 -1.93
CA LYS A 356 -4.94 11.18 -1.21
C LYS A 356 -4.94 10.78 0.25
N MET A 357 -3.90 10.06 0.63
CA MET A 357 -3.73 9.60 2.01
C MET A 357 -3.39 10.78 2.93
N SER A 358 -3.82 10.69 4.18
CA SER A 358 -3.54 11.71 5.19
C SER A 358 -2.07 11.73 5.60
N THR A 359 -1.45 10.54 5.69
CA THR A 359 -0.03 10.36 6.05
C THR A 359 0.67 9.43 5.05
N PRO A 360 0.92 9.87 3.81
CA PRO A 360 1.59 9.05 2.81
C PRO A 360 3.04 8.78 3.21
N MET A 361 3.50 7.54 3.10
CA MET A 361 4.85 7.13 3.45
C MET A 361 5.39 6.05 2.49
N MET A 362 6.70 5.99 2.36
CA MET A 362 7.38 4.87 1.71
C MET A 362 8.61 4.44 2.50
N THR A 363 8.86 3.15 2.50
CA THR A 363 10.02 2.51 3.12
C THR A 363 10.80 1.82 2.00
N ILE A 364 12.09 2.11 1.92
CA ILE A 364 12.97 1.61 0.87
C ILE A 364 14.19 0.98 1.52
N PRO A 365 14.44 -0.32 1.35
CA PRO A 365 15.66 -0.94 1.85
C PRO A 365 16.89 -0.42 1.12
N LEU A 366 18.00 -0.31 1.86
CA LEU A 366 19.31 -0.13 1.23
C LEU A 366 19.76 -1.44 0.57
N ARG A 367 20.59 -1.30 -0.47
CA ARG A 367 21.27 -2.43 -1.07
C ARG A 367 22.32 -2.98 -0.11
N ASP A 368 22.45 -4.32 -0.08
CA ASP A 368 23.41 -5.00 0.79
C ASP A 368 24.88 -4.62 0.51
N ASP A 369 25.17 -4.10 -0.70
CA ASP A 369 26.51 -3.69 -1.15
C ASP A 369 26.94 -2.28 -0.68
N VAL A 370 26.06 -1.52 0.00
CA VAL A 370 26.26 -0.08 0.24
C VAL A 370 26.34 0.24 1.73
N GLU A 371 27.38 1.00 2.12
CA GLU A 371 27.53 1.49 3.50
C GLU A 371 26.51 2.59 3.87
N SER A 372 26.11 2.60 5.14
CA SER A 372 25.14 3.55 5.70
C SER A 372 25.53 5.04 5.54
N SER A 373 26.80 5.36 5.28
CA SER A 373 27.23 6.75 5.03
C SER A 373 26.66 7.32 3.73
N ARG A 374 26.53 6.52 2.65
CA ARG A 374 25.89 6.99 1.40
C ARG A 374 24.38 7.18 1.56
N ALA A 375 23.77 6.53 2.55
CA ALA A 375 22.37 6.72 2.90
C ALA A 375 22.09 8.16 3.39
N GLN A 376 23.05 8.76 4.10
CA GLN A 376 22.94 10.16 4.55
C GLN A 376 22.90 11.14 3.37
N GLU A 377 23.57 10.83 2.25
CA GLU A 377 23.50 11.65 1.03
C GLU A 377 22.07 11.66 0.44
N VAL A 378 21.41 10.50 0.48
CA VAL A 378 20.01 10.35 0.03
C VAL A 378 19.08 11.12 0.96
N GLU A 379 19.26 10.99 2.27
CA GLU A 379 18.50 11.73 3.27
C GLU A 379 18.62 13.24 3.09
N GLN A 380 19.84 13.76 2.93
CA GLN A 380 20.11 15.18 2.70
C GLN A 380 19.49 15.67 1.40
N ARG A 381 19.46 14.83 0.36
CA ARG A 381 18.93 15.23 -0.95
C ARG A 381 17.41 15.26 -1.00
N LEU A 382 16.76 14.32 -0.33
CA LEU A 382 15.30 14.17 -0.35
C LEU A 382 14.59 15.07 0.67
N ASN A 383 15.24 15.42 1.78
CA ASN A 383 14.65 16.27 2.81
C ASN A 383 14.31 17.67 2.30
N GLN A 384 13.10 18.14 2.64
CA GLN A 384 12.70 19.52 2.41
C GLN A 384 13.30 20.41 3.50
N VAL A 385 14.05 21.43 3.07
CA VAL A 385 14.71 22.37 3.99
C VAL A 385 14.10 23.75 3.81
N ALA A 386 13.41 24.23 4.84
CA ALA A 386 12.87 25.58 4.89
C ALA A 386 13.96 26.59 5.25
N LEU A 387 13.88 27.81 4.71
CA LEU A 387 14.85 28.86 5.01
C LEU A 387 14.90 29.18 6.52
N SER A 388 13.77 29.04 7.22
CA SER A 388 13.70 29.24 8.67
C SER A 388 14.59 28.29 9.48
N GLU A 389 14.87 27.09 8.99
CA GLU A 389 15.72 26.11 9.69
C GLU A 389 17.22 26.43 9.56
N LEU A 390 17.57 27.25 8.56
CA LEU A 390 18.96 27.68 8.32
C LEU A 390 19.31 28.97 9.05
N ILE A 391 18.31 29.74 9.48
CA ILE A 391 18.49 31.01 10.21
C ILE A 391 18.83 30.69 11.67
N ASN A 392 19.81 31.41 12.22
CA ASN A 392 20.21 31.19 13.61
C ASN A 392 19.07 31.54 14.60
N ASN A 393 18.83 30.68 15.58
CA ASN A 393 17.82 30.91 16.63
C ASN A 393 18.14 32.13 17.50
N THR A 394 19.42 32.48 17.66
CA THR A 394 19.85 33.66 18.43
C THR A 394 20.18 34.81 17.48
N ASN A 395 19.38 35.88 17.52
CA ASN A 395 19.54 37.09 16.69
C ASN A 395 19.59 36.84 15.15
N GLY A 396 18.98 35.77 14.66
CA GLY A 396 19.01 35.43 13.23
C GLY A 396 18.28 36.42 12.33
N VAL A 397 17.25 37.10 12.82
CA VAL A 397 16.54 38.17 12.10
C VAL A 397 16.74 39.49 12.84
N ARG A 398 17.41 40.45 12.20
CA ARG A 398 17.53 41.82 12.71
C ARG A 398 16.92 42.78 11.71
N VAL A 399 15.95 43.57 12.16
CA VAL A 399 15.38 44.65 11.36
C VAL A 399 15.77 45.97 12.02
N LYS A 400 16.50 46.81 11.31
CA LYS A 400 16.71 48.21 11.70
C LYS A 400 15.75 49.08 10.91
N ASP A 401 15.06 49.94 11.63
CA ASP A 401 14.12 50.90 11.08
C ASP A 401 14.73 52.30 11.26
N GLN A 402 15.04 52.96 10.15
CA GLN A 402 15.71 54.25 10.15
C GLN A 402 14.95 55.26 9.29
N PHE A 403 14.90 56.49 9.77
CA PHE A 403 14.39 57.63 9.03
C PHE A 403 15.57 58.47 8.58
N HIS A 404 15.65 58.74 7.28
CA HIS A 404 16.63 59.67 6.74
C HIS A 404 15.94 60.73 5.88
N SER A 405 16.57 61.89 5.82
CA SER A 405 16.18 62.94 4.88
C SER A 405 16.81 62.61 3.53
N SER A 406 15.99 62.56 2.47
CA SER A 406 16.48 62.36 1.10
C SER A 406 17.56 63.39 0.73
N GLU A 407 18.45 63.07 -0.20
CA GLU A 407 19.56 63.93 -0.68
C GLU A 407 19.10 65.34 -1.12
N ASN A 408 17.81 65.52 -1.42
CA ASN A 408 17.18 66.79 -1.78
C ASN A 408 16.56 67.57 -0.59
N GLY A 409 16.66 67.09 0.65
CA GLY A 409 16.25 67.79 1.88
C GLY A 409 14.75 67.97 2.13
N ILE A 410 13.86 67.55 1.21
CA ILE A 410 12.42 67.89 1.24
C ILE A 410 11.51 66.72 1.69
N LEU A 411 11.95 65.47 1.53
CA LEU A 411 11.15 64.28 1.83
C LEU A 411 11.87 63.38 2.83
N TRP A 412 11.22 63.14 3.97
CA TRP A 412 11.60 62.07 4.88
C TRP A 412 11.26 60.73 4.22
N VAL A 413 12.16 59.76 4.36
CA VAL A 413 12.00 58.41 3.84
C VAL A 413 12.30 57.42 4.96
N ARG A 414 11.55 56.31 4.98
CA ARG A 414 11.72 55.24 5.96
C ARG A 414 12.39 54.05 5.31
N ASP A 415 13.60 53.73 5.76
CA ASP A 415 14.39 52.59 5.28
C ASP A 415 14.37 51.46 6.32
N TYR A 416 13.99 50.27 5.86
CA TYR A 416 14.10 49.03 6.62
C TYR A 416 15.33 48.25 6.14
N HIS A 417 16.30 48.09 7.04
CA HIS A 417 17.45 47.22 6.83
C HIS A 417 17.18 45.88 7.51
N ILE A 418 16.95 44.85 6.70
CA ILE A 418 16.68 43.48 7.15
C ILE A 418 17.98 42.69 7.00
N ARG A 419 18.52 42.20 8.11
CA ARG A 419 19.68 41.32 8.14
C ARG A 419 19.26 39.93 8.59
N LEU A 420 19.53 38.93 7.74
CA LEU A 420 19.34 37.51 8.00
C LEU A 420 20.69 36.87 8.27
N THR A 421 20.89 36.31 9.46
CA THR A 421 22.13 35.64 9.86
C THR A 421 21.90 34.13 9.92
N PHE A 422 22.71 33.37 9.19
CA PHE A 422 22.61 31.91 9.09
C PHE A 422 23.56 31.22 10.08
N PHE A 423 23.32 29.93 10.32
CA PHE A 423 24.31 29.07 10.98
C PHE A 423 25.62 29.00 10.18
N GLN A 424 26.69 28.48 10.79
CA GLN A 424 27.96 28.35 10.08
C GLN A 424 27.77 27.50 8.81
N LEU A 425 28.21 28.02 7.66
CA LEU A 425 28.04 27.36 6.36
C LEU A 425 28.63 25.93 6.32
N LYS A 426 29.66 25.65 7.13
CA LYS A 426 30.25 24.31 7.27
C LYS A 426 29.29 23.32 7.93
N GLU A 427 28.52 23.76 8.93
CA GLU A 427 27.53 22.93 9.63
C GLU A 427 26.31 22.70 8.75
N ILE A 428 25.85 23.73 8.04
CA ILE A 428 24.76 23.63 7.05
C ILE A 428 25.12 22.61 5.96
N LYS A 429 26.35 22.67 5.42
CA LYS A 429 26.81 21.71 4.42
C LYS A 429 26.91 20.28 4.97
N ARG A 430 27.33 20.10 6.23
CA ARG A 430 27.45 18.78 6.85
C ARG A 430 26.08 18.14 7.13
N VAL A 431 25.11 18.93 7.58
CA VAL A 431 23.80 18.42 8.01
C VAL A 431 22.81 18.33 6.85
N PHE A 432 22.76 19.33 5.97
CA PHE A 432 21.77 19.43 4.89
C PHE A 432 22.33 19.21 3.49
N GLY A 433 23.65 19.05 3.33
CA GLY A 433 24.28 18.91 2.01
C GLY A 433 24.26 20.18 1.15
N LEU A 434 23.81 21.31 1.70
CA LEU A 434 23.59 22.56 0.96
C LEU A 434 24.88 23.38 0.79
N SER A 435 25.04 23.94 -0.41
CA SER A 435 26.10 24.92 -0.69
C SER A 435 25.67 26.33 -0.33
N ALA A 436 26.64 27.19 0.04
CA ALA A 436 26.37 28.60 0.37
C ALA A 436 25.64 29.34 -0.77
N ASN A 437 26.04 29.06 -2.02
CA ASN A 437 25.44 29.67 -3.20
C ASN A 437 23.95 29.33 -3.35
N GLN A 438 23.56 28.08 -3.09
CA GLN A 438 22.15 27.66 -3.15
C GLN A 438 21.30 28.36 -2.10
N VAL A 439 21.82 28.52 -0.88
CA VAL A 439 21.12 29.23 0.20
C VAL A 439 20.91 30.69 -0.18
N PHE A 440 21.98 31.36 -0.65
CA PHE A 440 21.87 32.76 -1.04
C PHE A 440 20.94 32.94 -2.23
N GLU A 441 21.06 32.14 -3.29
CA GLU A 441 20.18 32.20 -4.46
C GLU A 441 18.70 31.99 -4.10
N ALA A 442 18.40 31.08 -3.16
CA ALA A 442 17.04 30.88 -2.66
C ALA A 442 16.48 32.12 -1.96
N VAL A 443 17.31 32.89 -1.25
CA VAL A 443 16.91 34.16 -0.64
C VAL A 443 16.59 35.19 -1.74
N GLY A 444 17.47 35.34 -2.73
CA GLY A 444 17.31 36.33 -3.80
C GLY A 444 16.08 36.07 -4.68
N ARG A 445 15.94 34.83 -5.18
CA ARG A 445 14.84 34.46 -6.09
C ARG A 445 13.52 34.21 -5.37
N GLY A 446 13.56 33.53 -4.22
CA GLY A 446 12.36 33.05 -3.53
C GLY A 446 11.87 33.99 -2.43
N PHE A 447 12.77 34.44 -1.54
CA PHE A 447 12.39 35.16 -0.33
C PHE A 447 12.01 36.61 -0.61
N VAL A 448 12.81 37.37 -1.36
CA VAL A 448 12.56 38.82 -1.56
C VAL A 448 11.22 39.06 -2.28
N GLY A 449 10.92 38.28 -3.33
CA GLY A 449 9.65 38.40 -4.07
C GLY A 449 8.41 38.06 -3.22
N LYS A 450 8.47 37.00 -2.41
CA LYS A 450 7.39 36.63 -1.50
C LYS A 450 7.22 37.64 -0.36
N LEU A 451 8.31 38.20 0.14
CA LEU A 451 8.26 39.23 1.17
C LEU A 451 7.60 40.50 0.66
N LEU A 452 7.99 40.99 -0.53
CA LEU A 452 7.38 42.17 -1.14
C LEU A 452 5.88 41.97 -1.42
N THR A 453 5.47 40.81 -1.92
CA THR A 453 4.04 40.51 -2.15
C THR A 453 3.23 40.43 -0.86
N LEU A 454 3.80 39.89 0.23
CA LEU A 454 3.15 39.93 1.55
C LEU A 454 3.08 41.34 2.11
N ILE A 455 4.14 42.14 1.97
CA ILE A 455 4.15 43.55 2.40
C ILE A 455 3.09 44.33 1.63
N SER A 456 3.00 44.19 0.30
CA SER A 456 1.96 44.84 -0.50
C SER A 456 0.55 44.42 -0.08
N ARG A 457 0.35 43.15 0.30
CA ARG A 457 -0.94 42.66 0.80
C ARG A 457 -1.28 43.26 2.16
N GLU A 458 -0.32 43.38 3.06
CA GLU A 458 -0.52 43.98 4.38
C GLU A 458 -0.75 45.49 4.28
N MET A 459 -0.03 46.18 3.39
CA MET A 459 -0.25 47.59 3.06
C MET A 459 -1.67 47.81 2.50
N LYS A 460 -2.14 46.95 1.59
CA LYS A 460 -3.53 47.00 1.08
C LYS A 460 -4.57 46.78 2.17
N LYS A 461 -4.35 45.82 3.09
CA LYS A 461 -5.25 45.63 4.25
C LYS A 461 -5.28 46.84 5.17
N SER A 462 -4.13 47.49 5.37
CA SER A 462 -3.99 48.66 6.23
C SER A 462 -4.53 49.96 5.61
N GLY A 463 -4.67 49.99 4.28
CA GLY A 463 -5.18 51.10 3.47
C GLY A 463 -6.69 51.06 3.21
N VAL A 464 -7.40 50.01 3.64
CA VAL A 464 -8.86 50.05 3.75
C VAL A 464 -9.20 50.96 4.92
N THR A 465 -9.93 52.03 4.63
CA THR A 465 -10.43 53.01 5.59
C THR A 465 -11.07 52.31 6.79
N VAL A 466 -10.74 52.81 7.99
CA VAL A 466 -11.44 52.51 9.24
C VAL A 466 -12.84 53.14 9.14
N SER A 467 -13.72 52.49 8.39
CA SER A 467 -15.15 52.82 8.28
C SER A 467 -15.93 51.53 8.06
N ALA A 468 -15.77 50.60 9.01
CA ALA A 468 -16.67 49.47 9.26
C ALA A 468 -16.37 48.91 10.66
N ALA A 469 -16.24 49.79 11.67
CA ALA A 469 -16.27 49.41 13.08
C ALA A 469 -17.69 49.60 13.62
N ALA A 470 -18.67 49.00 12.93
CA ALA A 470 -20.04 48.83 13.38
C ALA A 470 -20.76 47.84 12.46
N ASP A 471 -20.22 46.63 12.29
CA ASP A 471 -21.02 45.54 11.73
C ASP A 471 -20.66 44.21 12.40
N LYS A 472 -21.59 43.79 13.25
CA LYS A 472 -21.86 42.45 13.78
C LYS A 472 -20.68 41.47 13.77
N SER A 473 -20.21 41.18 14.99
CA SER A 473 -19.54 39.93 15.33
C SER A 473 -20.45 38.74 14.97
N ASN A 474 -20.30 38.22 13.74
CA ASN A 474 -20.78 36.90 13.36
C ASN A 474 -19.88 35.85 14.02
N PHE A 475 -20.19 35.54 15.29
CA PHE A 475 -19.95 34.21 15.81
C PHE A 475 -20.73 33.24 14.94
N SER A 476 -20.05 32.27 14.34
CA SER A 476 -20.63 31.26 13.45
C SER A 476 -21.65 30.43 14.21
N GLY A 477 -22.91 30.84 14.16
CA GLY A 477 -24.05 30.00 14.46
C GLY A 477 -24.07 28.84 13.47
N ALA A 478 -23.90 27.63 13.99
CA ALA A 478 -24.18 26.41 13.27
C ALA A 478 -25.62 26.47 12.72
N ALA A 479 -25.76 26.08 11.46
CA ALA A 479 -27.03 25.98 10.78
C ALA A 479 -28.01 25.13 11.60
N SER A 480 -29.22 25.65 11.70
CA SER A 480 -30.42 25.05 12.29
C SER A 480 -30.47 23.53 12.17
N SER A 481 -30.30 22.85 13.29
CA SER A 481 -30.80 21.50 13.53
C SER A 481 -31.93 21.60 14.54
N GLU A 482 -33.05 20.98 14.20
CA GLU A 482 -34.28 20.94 14.99
C GLU A 482 -33.98 20.59 16.46
N ARG A 483 -34.64 21.31 17.36
CA ARG A 483 -34.64 21.04 18.79
C ARG A 483 -35.13 19.61 19.03
N LYS A 484 -34.24 18.69 19.40
CA LYS A 484 -34.62 17.51 20.17
C LYS A 484 -35.23 17.99 21.49
N ASN A 485 -36.41 17.47 21.81
CA ASN A 485 -37.12 17.70 23.06
C ASN A 485 -36.15 17.59 24.24
N LYS A 486 -36.06 18.68 25.00
CA LYS A 486 -35.50 18.71 26.35
C LYS A 486 -36.69 18.43 27.27
N ASN A 487 -36.83 17.18 27.68
CA ASN A 487 -37.48 16.82 28.94
C ASN A 487 -36.69 15.63 29.48
N ASP A 488 -36.40 15.72 30.78
CA ASP A 488 -35.86 14.71 31.68
C ASP A 488 -34.33 14.52 31.64
N ASP A 489 -33.63 15.40 32.36
CA ASP A 489 -32.30 15.17 32.93
C ASP A 489 -32.24 15.91 34.30
N ASP A 490 -33.16 15.55 35.19
CA ASP A 490 -33.06 15.79 36.64
C ASP A 490 -33.49 14.49 37.32
N ASP A 491 -32.55 13.55 37.48
CA ASP A 491 -32.60 12.53 38.53
C ASP A 491 -31.15 12.19 38.92
N ASP A 492 -30.63 12.99 39.85
CA ASP A 492 -29.48 12.70 40.70
C ASP A 492 -29.88 11.60 41.71
N ASP A 493 -29.89 10.33 41.30
CA ASP A 493 -29.86 9.19 42.24
C ASP A 493 -28.83 8.15 41.79
N ASP A 494 -27.72 8.14 42.54
CA ASP A 494 -26.39 7.67 42.17
C ASP A 494 -26.12 6.21 42.61
N ASP A 495 -27.12 5.31 42.62
CA ASP A 495 -26.95 3.97 43.23
C ASP A 495 -27.50 2.75 42.46
N GLU A 496 -27.96 2.87 41.20
CA GLU A 496 -28.53 1.70 40.48
C GLU A 496 -28.01 1.39 39.07
N GLN A 497 -26.88 1.95 38.60
CA GLN A 497 -26.28 1.56 37.31
C GLN A 497 -25.27 0.38 37.39
N GLY A 498 -25.25 -0.35 38.49
CA GLY A 498 -24.38 -1.53 38.69
C GLY A 498 -24.88 -2.85 38.09
N THR A 499 -26.07 -2.90 37.46
CA THR A 499 -26.65 -4.17 36.97
C THR A 499 -27.38 -4.08 35.63
N LEU A 500 -26.76 -3.49 34.60
CA LEU A 500 -27.08 -3.93 33.23
C LEU A 500 -26.42 -5.29 32.99
N ARG A 501 -27.08 -6.30 33.56
CA ARG A 501 -26.90 -7.71 33.25
C ARG A 501 -26.99 -7.86 31.73
N PHE A 502 -25.95 -8.45 31.16
CA PHE A 502 -26.01 -9.21 29.91
C PHE A 502 -27.37 -9.92 29.80
N GLY A 503 -28.19 -9.51 28.84
CA GLY A 503 -29.47 -10.13 28.51
C GLY A 503 -30.71 -9.43 29.05
N SER A 504 -31.15 -8.39 28.36
CA SER A 504 -32.60 -8.11 28.23
C SER A 504 -32.94 -7.85 26.77
N ARG A 505 -34.04 -8.45 26.35
CA ARG A 505 -34.43 -8.78 24.99
C ARG A 505 -35.08 -7.58 24.29
N GLY A 506 -34.28 -6.54 24.05
CA GLY A 506 -34.56 -5.54 23.02
C GLY A 506 -33.73 -5.88 21.79
N GLU A 507 -34.37 -6.14 20.65
CA GLU A 507 -33.65 -6.31 19.39
C GLU A 507 -32.75 -5.09 19.17
N VAL A 508 -31.44 -5.31 19.08
CA VAL A 508 -30.49 -4.27 18.65
C VAL A 508 -30.87 -3.94 17.20
N GLN A 509 -31.65 -2.89 17.03
CA GLN A 509 -32.16 -2.47 15.73
C GLN A 509 -31.03 -1.79 14.96
N GLY A 510 -30.18 -2.61 14.35
CA GLY A 510 -29.14 -2.19 13.41
C GLY A 510 -27.78 -1.89 14.03
N TYR A 511 -26.76 -2.02 13.19
CA TYR A 511 -25.39 -1.54 13.43
C TYR A 511 -25.42 -0.01 13.62
N GLY A 512 -24.52 0.53 14.47
CA GLY A 512 -24.54 1.92 14.93
C GLY A 512 -24.75 3.01 13.86
N GLU A 513 -25.36 4.13 14.25
CA GLU A 513 -25.64 5.27 13.36
C GLU A 513 -24.36 5.91 12.80
N MET A 514 -24.45 6.45 11.57
CA MET A 514 -23.37 7.16 10.86
C MET A 514 -22.85 8.35 11.67
N ASP A 515 -21.52 8.46 11.79
CA ASP A 515 -20.88 9.60 12.47
C ASP A 515 -20.76 10.84 11.56
N ASP A 516 -20.38 11.99 12.11
CA ASP A 516 -20.28 13.24 11.33
C ASP A 516 -19.14 13.22 10.29
N GLU A 517 -18.14 12.35 10.45
CA GLU A 517 -17.14 12.11 9.40
C GLU A 517 -17.73 11.31 8.25
N ASP A 518 -18.54 10.28 8.54
CA ASP A 518 -19.30 9.52 7.54
C ASP A 518 -20.25 10.45 6.78
N LYS A 519 -20.90 11.39 7.47
CA LYS A 519 -21.75 12.41 6.83
C LYS A 519 -20.94 13.36 5.93
N LYS A 520 -19.71 13.74 6.32
CA LYS A 520 -18.82 14.56 5.47
C LYS A 520 -18.36 13.79 4.24
N ILE A 521 -17.94 12.54 4.41
CA ILE A 521 -17.58 11.63 3.31
C ILE A 521 -18.76 11.51 2.34
N ARG A 522 -19.97 11.29 2.88
CA ARG A 522 -21.21 11.27 2.09
C ARG A 522 -21.45 12.59 1.36
N LYS A 523 -21.25 13.74 2.00
CA LYS A 523 -21.46 15.05 1.37
C LYS A 523 -20.48 15.30 0.24
N SER A 524 -19.21 14.89 0.38
CA SER A 524 -18.25 14.93 -0.73
C SER A 524 -18.66 14.00 -1.87
N GLN A 525 -19.16 12.80 -1.56
CA GLN A 525 -19.62 11.83 -2.57
C GLN A 525 -20.88 12.28 -3.31
N MET A 526 -21.79 12.98 -2.63
CA MET A 526 -23.00 13.53 -3.28
C MET A 526 -22.69 14.70 -4.21
N ALA A 527 -21.55 15.37 -4.06
CA ALA A 527 -21.12 16.45 -4.95
C ALA A 527 -20.50 15.93 -6.25
N ASP A 528 -19.80 14.78 -6.21
CA ASP A 528 -19.25 14.13 -7.42
C ASP A 528 -20.35 13.50 -8.31
N ASP A 529 -21.46 13.06 -7.71
CA ASP A 529 -22.56 12.35 -8.39
C ASP A 529 -23.57 13.30 -9.07
N SER A 530 -23.41 14.62 -8.91
CA SER A 530 -24.23 15.65 -9.58
C SER A 530 -23.64 16.15 -10.90
N ASP A 531 -22.46 15.68 -11.30
CA ASP A 531 -21.74 16.17 -12.49
C ASP A 531 -22.00 15.34 -13.77
N ILE A 532 -22.99 14.43 -13.78
CA ILE A 532 -23.28 13.54 -14.94
C ILE A 532 -24.58 13.89 -15.71
N ASP A 533 -25.42 14.81 -15.24
CA ASP A 533 -26.56 15.31 -16.03
C ASP A 533 -26.74 16.83 -15.89
N SER A 534 -26.11 17.60 -16.78
CA SER A 534 -26.65 18.87 -17.30
C SER A 534 -25.80 19.44 -18.44
N ASP A 535 -26.14 19.06 -19.68
CA ASP A 535 -26.04 19.98 -20.81
C ASP A 535 -27.31 20.86 -20.77
N ASP A 536 -27.18 22.04 -20.18
CA ASP A 536 -27.51 23.36 -20.76
C ASP A 536 -27.85 24.43 -19.70
N GLU A 537 -27.18 25.58 -19.89
CA GLU A 537 -27.46 26.91 -19.35
C GLU A 537 -27.25 27.17 -17.84
N ALA A 538 -25.99 27.06 -17.43
CA ALA A 538 -25.45 27.96 -16.41
C ALA A 538 -24.11 28.55 -16.91
N SER A 539 -24.23 29.69 -17.60
CA SER A 539 -23.11 30.57 -17.94
C SER A 539 -22.05 30.60 -16.83
N SER A 540 -20.81 30.35 -17.25
CA SER A 540 -19.62 30.38 -16.43
C SER A 540 -19.48 31.73 -15.74
N ASN A 541 -19.93 31.83 -14.48
CA ASN A 541 -19.64 32.98 -13.63
C ASN A 541 -18.21 32.83 -13.06
N LYS A 542 -17.27 32.91 -14.00
CA LYS A 542 -15.85 33.12 -13.76
C LYS A 542 -15.76 34.41 -12.95
N LYS A 543 -15.31 34.34 -11.69
CA LYS A 543 -14.92 35.52 -10.92
C LYS A 543 -13.73 36.18 -11.62
N THR A 544 -14.02 37.00 -12.62
CA THR A 544 -13.14 38.02 -13.17
C THR A 544 -12.95 39.06 -12.09
N ARG A 545 -11.80 39.04 -11.43
CA ARG A 545 -11.26 40.27 -10.85
C ARG A 545 -10.76 41.10 -12.03
N ALA A 546 -11.26 42.32 -12.12
CA ALA A 546 -10.90 43.29 -13.12
C ALA A 546 -9.42 43.65 -12.99
N ASP A 547 -8.62 43.21 -13.96
CA ASP A 547 -7.39 43.88 -14.33
C ASP A 547 -7.72 44.69 -15.59
N VAL A 548 -7.62 46.00 -15.45
CA VAL A 548 -7.65 46.95 -16.56
C VAL A 548 -6.25 46.91 -17.16
N ASP A 549 -6.10 46.25 -18.29
CA ASP A 549 -4.88 46.29 -19.09
C ASP A 549 -5.07 47.36 -20.18
N SER A 550 -4.19 48.35 -20.15
CA SER A 550 -4.03 49.35 -21.20
C SER A 550 -3.15 48.76 -22.30
N ASP A 551 -3.62 48.91 -23.53
CA ASP A 551 -2.94 48.55 -24.77
C ASP A 551 -1.47 48.99 -24.81
N ASP A 552 -0.57 48.09 -25.22
CA ASP A 552 0.56 48.47 -26.07
C ASP A 552 1.06 47.28 -26.89
N GLU A 553 1.15 47.48 -28.20
CA GLU A 553 1.53 46.51 -29.22
C GLU A 553 3.06 46.21 -29.25
N PRO A 554 3.49 45.11 -29.90
CA PRO A 554 4.88 44.67 -29.83
C PRO A 554 5.77 45.48 -30.79
N MET A 555 6.82 46.10 -30.25
CA MET A 555 7.92 46.67 -31.05
C MET A 555 9.15 45.75 -31.02
N GLU A 556 9.76 45.69 -32.20
CA GLU A 556 10.82 44.80 -32.63
C GLU A 556 12.14 44.94 -31.86
N ASP A 557 12.91 43.86 -31.96
CA ASP A 557 14.25 43.61 -31.43
C ASP A 557 15.30 44.57 -32.02
N ASP A 558 15.98 45.37 -31.20
CA ASP A 558 17.25 45.99 -31.56
C ASP A 558 18.28 45.92 -30.42
N SER A 559 19.06 44.84 -30.47
CA SER A 559 20.49 44.74 -30.19
C SER A 559 21.21 45.96 -29.58
N GLY A 560 21.16 46.09 -28.25
CA GLY A 560 22.02 46.97 -27.46
C GLY A 560 22.90 46.19 -26.48
N ASN A 561 24.16 45.94 -26.86
CA ASN A 561 25.18 45.27 -26.08
C ASN A 561 25.59 46.13 -24.86
N ASP A 562 25.04 45.85 -23.67
CA ASP A 562 25.52 46.43 -22.41
C ASP A 562 26.00 45.33 -21.45
N GLN A 563 27.33 45.30 -21.27
CA GLN A 563 28.02 44.45 -20.32
C GLN A 563 27.56 44.74 -18.88
N PRO A 564 27.51 43.72 -17.99
CA PRO A 564 27.10 43.95 -16.61
C PRO A 564 28.20 44.73 -15.87
N LYS A 565 27.94 46.00 -15.55
CA LYS A 565 28.75 46.76 -14.58
C LYS A 565 28.57 46.15 -13.20
N LYS A 566 29.57 45.38 -12.75
CA LYS A 566 29.72 44.95 -11.34
C LYS A 566 29.91 46.21 -10.48
N ALA A 567 28.86 46.65 -9.81
CA ALA A 567 28.96 47.63 -8.75
C ALA A 567 29.47 46.93 -7.48
N PHE A 568 30.77 47.04 -7.20
CA PHE A 568 31.33 46.77 -5.89
C PHE A 568 30.90 47.91 -4.96
N THR A 569 30.02 47.63 -4.01
CA THR A 569 29.83 48.49 -2.85
C THR A 569 30.83 48.10 -1.76
N SER A 570 31.36 49.10 -1.07
CA SER A 570 32.27 48.96 0.07
C SER A 570 31.69 48.03 1.15
N ASP A 571 32.58 47.25 1.79
CA ASP A 571 32.33 46.27 2.87
C ASP A 571 32.09 44.79 2.50
N GLY A 572 32.58 44.33 1.34
CA GLY A 572 32.68 42.87 1.06
C GLY A 572 31.33 42.16 0.91
N ILE A 573 30.28 42.92 0.58
CA ILE A 573 28.94 42.44 0.30
C ILE A 573 28.80 42.26 -1.22
N GLU A 574 28.59 41.03 -1.67
CA GLU A 574 28.33 40.72 -3.07
C GLU A 574 26.85 40.92 -3.38
N ALA A 575 26.54 41.64 -4.47
CA ALA A 575 25.16 41.83 -4.91
C ALA A 575 24.56 40.50 -5.35
N LEU A 576 23.40 40.15 -4.80
CA LEU A 576 22.73 38.90 -5.10
C LEU A 576 21.88 39.04 -6.37
N ASP A 577 21.76 37.97 -7.16
CA ASP A 577 20.85 37.98 -8.30
C ASP A 577 19.40 37.87 -7.83
N VAL A 578 18.57 38.81 -8.28
CA VAL A 578 17.19 38.98 -7.85
C VAL A 578 16.32 39.14 -9.11
N PRO A 579 15.15 38.49 -9.20
CA PRO A 579 14.30 38.53 -10.38
C PRO A 579 13.97 39.97 -10.84
N MET A 580 13.83 40.17 -12.15
CA MET A 580 13.50 41.50 -12.71
C MET A 580 12.24 42.12 -12.11
N SER A 581 11.22 41.32 -11.78
CA SER A 581 9.98 41.79 -11.14
C SER A 581 10.20 42.41 -9.77
N VAL A 582 11.23 41.98 -9.05
CA VAL A 582 11.62 42.55 -7.76
C VAL A 582 12.46 43.81 -7.96
N ARG A 583 13.38 43.82 -8.94
CA ARG A 583 14.17 45.02 -9.27
C ARG A 583 13.30 46.19 -9.75
N LYS A 584 12.22 45.89 -10.45
CA LYS A 584 11.22 46.89 -10.90
C LYS A 584 10.28 47.36 -9.77
N ASN A 585 10.33 46.75 -8.59
CA ASN A 585 9.44 47.11 -7.48
C ASN A 585 9.90 48.43 -6.82
N PRO A 586 9.03 49.44 -6.66
CA PRO A 586 9.40 50.75 -6.13
C PRO A 586 9.89 50.73 -4.67
N TYR A 587 9.61 49.66 -3.92
CA TYR A 587 10.04 49.53 -2.52
C TYR A 587 11.37 48.80 -2.34
N PHE A 588 11.95 48.23 -3.41
CA PHE A 588 13.21 47.49 -3.36
C PHE A 588 14.40 48.39 -3.67
N VAL A 589 15.42 48.39 -2.78
CA VAL A 589 16.65 49.17 -2.99
C VAL A 589 17.82 48.26 -3.32
N PHE A 590 18.11 47.29 -2.44
CA PHE A 590 19.32 46.48 -2.56
C PHE A 590 19.17 45.13 -1.83
N CYS A 591 19.76 44.08 -2.38
CA CYS A 591 19.96 42.81 -1.69
C CYS A 591 21.36 42.28 -1.96
N GLY A 592 22.11 42.00 -0.90
CA GLY A 592 23.47 41.50 -1.00
C GLY A 592 23.79 40.44 0.05
N CYS A 593 24.76 39.59 -0.23
CA CYS A 593 25.24 38.55 0.67
C CYS A 593 26.68 38.80 1.09
N ASN A 594 27.03 38.43 2.32
CA ASN A 594 28.40 38.37 2.78
C ASN A 594 28.74 36.92 3.12
N GLN A 595 29.60 36.31 2.31
CA GLN A 595 29.99 34.90 2.47
C GLN A 595 30.89 34.66 3.70
N LYS A 596 31.59 35.69 4.20
CA LYS A 596 32.53 35.55 5.33
C LYS A 596 31.82 35.60 6.68
N GLU A 597 30.80 36.47 6.80
CA GLU A 597 30.03 36.66 8.02
C GLU A 597 28.68 35.93 8.02
N ASN A 598 28.38 35.13 6.98
CA ASN A 598 27.19 34.29 6.86
C ASN A 598 25.87 35.08 7.02
N PHE A 599 25.80 36.29 6.50
CA PHE A 599 24.56 37.09 6.51
C PHE A 599 24.14 37.58 5.13
N VAL A 600 22.84 37.76 4.97
CA VAL A 600 22.22 38.46 3.84
C VAL A 600 21.60 39.75 4.35
N GLU A 601 21.81 40.82 3.60
CA GLU A 601 21.23 42.13 3.90
C GLU A 601 20.28 42.55 2.77
N LEU A 602 19.08 42.96 3.16
CA LEU A 602 18.02 43.43 2.29
C LEU A 602 17.59 44.83 2.74
N HIS A 603 17.63 45.78 1.82
CA HIS A 603 17.27 47.18 2.05
C HIS A 603 15.96 47.47 1.32
N LEU A 604 14.94 47.85 2.06
CA LEU A 604 13.62 48.23 1.56
C LEU A 604 13.31 49.68 1.94
N ARG A 605 12.71 50.42 1.01
CA ARG A 605 12.44 51.84 1.16
C ARG A 605 10.95 52.13 1.04
N PHE A 606 10.38 52.83 2.02
CA PHE A 606 8.96 53.19 2.03
C PHE A 606 8.75 54.71 2.21
N PRO A 607 7.66 55.26 1.65
CA PRO A 607 7.22 56.62 1.93
C PRO A 607 6.85 56.81 3.41
N THR A 608 7.07 58.02 3.94
CA THR A 608 6.81 58.34 5.37
C THR A 608 5.34 58.24 5.78
N HIS A 609 4.39 58.33 4.84
CA HIS A 609 2.96 58.12 5.10
C HIS A 609 2.57 56.64 5.34
N SER A 610 3.51 55.70 5.20
CA SER A 610 3.25 54.28 5.49
C SER A 610 3.14 54.03 7.01
N LYS A 611 2.13 53.27 7.42
CA LYS A 611 2.00 52.81 8.82
C LYS A 611 3.19 51.92 9.20
N THR A 612 3.50 51.88 10.49
CA THR A 612 4.54 51.02 11.06
C THR A 612 4.21 49.54 10.78
N LEU A 613 5.03 48.91 9.94
CA LEU A 613 4.90 47.48 9.63
C LEU A 613 5.72 46.66 10.63
N LEU A 614 5.09 45.62 11.19
CA LEU A 614 5.80 44.62 11.98
C LEU A 614 6.56 43.69 11.04
N MET A 615 7.78 44.09 10.67
CA MET A 615 8.59 43.37 9.69
C MET A 615 9.11 42.02 10.18
N VAL A 616 9.40 41.86 11.48
CA VAL A 616 9.94 40.60 12.02
C VAL A 616 8.96 39.41 11.82
N PRO A 617 7.67 39.50 12.23
CA PRO A 617 6.70 38.43 11.95
C PRO A 617 6.48 38.14 10.47
N LEU A 618 6.55 39.17 9.62
CA LEU A 618 6.43 39.01 8.16
C LEU A 618 7.63 38.23 7.61
N VAL A 619 8.85 38.60 8.02
CA VAL A 619 10.08 37.90 7.63
C VAL A 619 10.07 36.46 8.11
N GLU A 620 9.70 36.18 9.36
CA GLU A 620 9.59 34.81 9.89
C GLU A 620 8.56 33.97 9.13
N LYS A 621 7.41 34.58 8.79
CA LYS A 621 6.35 33.91 8.02
C LYS A 621 6.82 33.56 6.60
N VAL A 622 7.56 34.46 5.94
CA VAL A 622 8.12 34.19 4.61
C VAL A 622 9.24 33.14 4.72
N ALA A 623 10.09 33.21 5.73
CA ALA A 623 11.17 32.25 5.94
C ALA A 623 10.67 30.81 6.10
N LYS A 624 9.52 30.61 6.76
CA LYS A 624 8.85 29.30 6.85
C LYS A 624 8.26 28.80 5.52
N GLN A 625 7.95 29.70 4.59
CA GLN A 625 7.33 29.37 3.29
C GLN A 625 8.33 29.22 2.14
N VAL A 626 9.56 29.70 2.31
CA VAL A 626 10.61 29.61 1.30
C VAL A 626 11.40 28.34 1.55
N LEU A 627 11.45 27.47 0.55
CA LEU A 627 12.17 26.22 0.58
C LEU A 627 13.46 26.41 -0.20
N VAL A 628 14.58 26.11 0.44
CA VAL A 628 15.90 26.19 -0.19
C VAL A 628 16.14 24.95 -1.05
N GLN A 629 15.73 23.81 -0.53
CA GLN A 629 15.73 22.54 -1.24
C GLN A 629 14.43 21.82 -0.92
N TYR A 630 13.83 21.25 -1.96
CA TYR A 630 12.65 20.43 -1.81
C TYR A 630 12.60 19.41 -2.94
N CYS A 631 12.17 18.20 -2.61
CA CYS A 631 11.77 17.22 -3.59
C CYS A 631 10.24 17.29 -3.72
N PRO A 632 9.67 17.51 -4.92
CA PRO A 632 8.22 17.52 -5.09
C PRO A 632 7.62 16.21 -4.55
N GLY A 633 6.64 16.33 -3.65
CA GLY A 633 5.91 15.18 -3.11
C GLY A 633 6.55 14.49 -1.91
N ILE A 634 7.78 14.85 -1.50
CA ILE A 634 8.43 14.33 -0.28
C ILE A 634 8.68 15.51 0.67
N SER A 635 8.18 15.41 1.92
CA SER A 635 8.43 16.41 2.96
C SER A 635 9.68 16.08 3.75
N ARG A 636 9.78 14.85 4.27
CA ARG A 636 10.90 14.42 5.11
C ARG A 636 11.34 13.00 4.78
N CYS A 637 12.54 12.69 5.19
CA CYS A 637 13.25 11.45 4.94
C CYS A 637 14.07 11.14 6.19
N TYR A 638 13.96 9.92 6.70
CA TYR A 638 14.67 9.43 7.87
C TYR A 638 15.33 8.09 7.56
N LEU A 639 16.49 7.84 8.16
CA LEU A 639 17.10 6.52 8.17
C LEU A 639 16.55 5.71 9.35
N ILE A 640 15.94 4.57 9.06
CA ILE A 640 15.43 3.64 10.08
C ILE A 640 16.00 2.25 9.85
N ASN A 641 16.24 1.49 10.92
CA ASN A 641 16.49 0.06 10.77
C ASN A 641 15.15 -0.66 10.89
N GLN A 642 14.75 -1.37 9.84
CA GLN A 642 13.49 -2.10 9.81
C GLN A 642 13.74 -3.56 9.45
N ARG A 643 12.99 -4.46 10.10
CA ARG A 643 12.99 -5.87 9.76
C ARG A 643 12.13 -6.05 8.51
N ILE A 644 12.75 -6.48 7.41
CA ILE A 644 12.07 -6.69 6.12
C ILE A 644 12.09 -8.19 5.79
N GLY A 645 10.90 -8.77 5.66
CA GLY A 645 10.70 -10.17 5.26
C GLY A 645 10.54 -11.15 6.43
N GLU A 646 10.44 -12.45 6.12
CA GLU A 646 10.41 -13.54 7.11
C GLU A 646 11.79 -13.73 7.80
N SER A 647 12.87 -13.25 7.16
CA SER A 647 14.22 -13.24 7.72
C SER A 647 14.29 -12.15 8.80
N GLN A 648 14.55 -12.55 10.05
CA GLN A 648 14.63 -11.65 11.21
C GLN A 648 15.87 -10.73 11.21
N GLU A 649 16.36 -10.32 10.04
CA GLU A 649 17.51 -9.43 9.90
C GLU A 649 17.03 -7.97 9.81
N GLU A 650 17.60 -7.10 10.65
CA GLU A 650 17.36 -5.66 10.61
C GLU A 650 18.16 -5.07 9.46
N LYS A 651 17.47 -4.62 8.42
CA LYS A 651 18.09 -3.93 7.29
C LYS A 651 17.97 -2.42 7.46
N PRO A 652 19.04 -1.65 7.17
CA PRO A 652 18.92 -0.20 7.11
C PRO A 652 18.00 0.18 5.95
N CYS A 653 17.03 1.04 6.23
CA CYS A 653 15.99 1.47 5.32
C CYS A 653 15.87 2.99 5.35
N VAL A 654 15.56 3.56 4.19
CA VAL A 654 15.15 4.96 4.07
C VAL A 654 13.64 5.03 4.12
N GLN A 655 13.10 5.77 5.06
CA GLN A 655 11.68 6.04 5.18
C GLN A 655 11.39 7.49 4.83
N THR A 656 10.48 7.74 3.88
CA THR A 656 10.08 9.11 3.53
C THR A 656 8.64 9.39 3.89
N GLU A 657 8.39 10.60 4.37
CA GLU A 657 7.08 11.23 4.47
C GLU A 657 6.76 11.86 3.11
N GLY A 658 5.70 11.37 2.46
CA GLY A 658 5.37 11.72 1.08
C GLY A 658 5.82 10.66 0.07
N LEU A 659 5.42 10.88 -1.18
CA LEU A 659 5.53 9.91 -2.27
C LEU A 659 6.08 10.57 -3.53
N ASN A 660 7.20 10.05 -4.01
CA ASN A 660 7.70 10.35 -5.35
C ASN A 660 8.57 9.20 -5.89
N PHE A 661 7.94 8.26 -6.60
CA PHE A 661 8.65 7.12 -7.19
C PHE A 661 9.72 7.53 -8.20
N GLN A 662 9.48 8.60 -8.98
CA GLN A 662 10.39 8.99 -10.07
C GLN A 662 11.76 9.43 -9.57
N GLU A 663 11.79 10.24 -8.50
CA GLU A 663 13.05 10.69 -7.90
C GLU A 663 13.77 9.54 -7.19
N ILE A 664 13.03 8.63 -6.55
CA ILE A 664 13.60 7.46 -5.87
C ILE A 664 14.23 6.48 -6.86
N TRP A 665 13.63 6.27 -8.03
CA TRP A 665 14.21 5.45 -9.09
C TRP A 665 15.54 6.01 -9.62
N GLY A 666 15.80 7.30 -9.42
CA GLY A 666 17.09 7.92 -9.71
C GLY A 666 18.24 7.44 -8.82
N PHE A 667 17.94 6.82 -7.67
CA PHE A 667 18.91 6.34 -6.68
C PHE A 667 19.06 4.80 -6.66
N ASP A 668 18.83 4.11 -7.79
CA ASP A 668 19.01 2.64 -7.94
C ASP A 668 20.44 2.15 -7.59
N ASP A 669 21.42 3.06 -7.57
CA ASP A 669 22.79 2.75 -7.15
C ASP A 669 22.95 2.58 -5.63
N ILE A 670 22.06 3.17 -4.83
CA ILE A 670 22.11 3.15 -3.36
C ILE A 670 20.93 2.36 -2.77
N LEU A 671 19.74 2.58 -3.31
CA LEU A 671 18.48 2.01 -2.82
C LEU A 671 18.08 0.77 -3.61
N ASP A 672 17.51 -0.21 -2.92
CA ASP A 672 16.90 -1.36 -3.59
C ASP A 672 15.46 -1.01 -4.00
N VAL A 673 15.34 -0.50 -5.22
CA VAL A 673 14.09 -0.04 -5.81
C VAL A 673 13.06 -1.17 -5.98
N ASN A 674 13.51 -2.42 -6.11
CA ASN A 674 12.62 -3.56 -6.34
C ASN A 674 11.85 -3.97 -5.07
N ASN A 675 12.42 -3.72 -3.90
CA ASN A 675 11.82 -4.04 -2.60
C ASN A 675 11.22 -2.80 -1.91
N LEU A 676 10.86 -1.77 -2.69
CA LEU A 676 10.21 -0.57 -2.20
C LEU A 676 8.79 -0.88 -1.70
N ALA A 677 8.49 -0.48 -0.47
CA ALA A 677 7.16 -0.58 0.13
C ALA A 677 6.55 0.80 0.35
N THR A 678 5.25 0.93 0.17
CA THR A 678 4.52 2.17 0.47
C THR A 678 3.17 1.85 1.10
N ASN A 679 2.61 2.83 1.80
CA ASN A 679 1.30 2.73 2.42
C ASN A 679 0.17 3.30 1.55
N ASP A 680 0.46 3.92 0.40
CA ASP A 680 -0.53 4.48 -0.51
C ASP A 680 -0.84 3.49 -1.64
N ILE A 681 -1.96 2.80 -1.47
CA ILE A 681 -2.44 1.75 -2.36
C ILE A 681 -2.82 2.31 -3.73
N TYR A 682 -3.41 3.52 -3.79
CA TYR A 682 -3.84 4.12 -5.06
C TYR A 682 -2.64 4.50 -5.92
N LYS A 683 -1.57 5.03 -5.32
CA LYS A 683 -0.31 5.30 -6.03
C LYS A 683 0.41 4.03 -6.47
N VAL A 684 0.30 2.95 -5.71
CA VAL A 684 0.78 1.62 -6.13
C VAL A 684 0.00 1.13 -7.34
N LEU A 685 -1.33 1.23 -7.33
CA LEU A 685 -2.18 0.82 -8.45
C LEU A 685 -1.77 1.53 -9.76
N LEU A 686 -1.56 2.84 -9.71
CA LEU A 686 -1.18 3.64 -10.88
C LEU A 686 0.24 3.34 -11.40
N THR A 687 1.15 2.88 -10.53
CA THR A 687 2.58 2.76 -10.87
C THR A 687 3.00 1.31 -11.15
N TYR A 688 2.56 0.38 -10.30
CA TYR A 688 2.94 -1.04 -10.32
C TYR A 688 1.80 -1.97 -10.76
N GLY A 689 0.57 -1.47 -10.86
CA GLY A 689 -0.59 -2.23 -11.34
C GLY A 689 -1.45 -2.85 -10.24
N VAL A 690 -2.50 -3.56 -10.65
CA VAL A 690 -3.58 -4.03 -9.76
C VAL A 690 -3.13 -5.13 -8.80
N GLU A 691 -2.29 -6.08 -9.22
CA GLU A 691 -1.80 -7.15 -8.33
C GLU A 691 -0.92 -6.62 -7.20
N ALA A 692 -0.09 -5.63 -7.50
CA ALA A 692 0.72 -4.95 -6.48
C ALA A 692 -0.19 -4.20 -5.48
N ALA A 693 -1.28 -3.58 -5.98
CA ALA A 693 -2.26 -2.93 -5.12
C ALA A 693 -3.01 -3.96 -4.24
N ARG A 694 -3.44 -5.10 -4.79
CA ARG A 694 -4.08 -6.22 -4.08
C ARG A 694 -3.21 -6.72 -2.93
N ALA A 695 -1.94 -7.01 -3.19
CA ALA A 695 -0.99 -7.42 -2.15
C ALA A 695 -0.71 -6.30 -1.13
N SER A 696 -0.72 -5.05 -1.56
CA SER A 696 -0.58 -3.90 -0.66
C SER A 696 -1.80 -3.75 0.26
N ILE A 697 -3.02 -3.99 -0.20
CA ILE A 697 -4.24 -3.93 0.63
C ILE A 697 -4.16 -4.94 1.77
N SER A 698 -3.87 -6.20 1.45
CA SER A 698 -3.80 -7.27 2.45
C SER A 698 -2.70 -7.03 3.49
N LYS A 699 -1.51 -6.58 3.04
CA LYS A 699 -0.41 -6.21 3.92
C LYS A 699 -0.75 -5.04 4.83
N GLN A 700 -1.33 -3.96 4.28
CA GLN A 700 -1.67 -2.77 5.06
C GLN A 700 -2.73 -3.06 6.12
N ILE A 701 -3.75 -3.88 5.80
CA ILE A 701 -4.76 -4.27 6.79
C ILE A 701 -4.14 -5.17 7.87
N MET A 702 -3.25 -6.10 7.49
CA MET A 702 -2.52 -6.93 8.45
C MET A 702 -1.63 -6.11 9.38
N ASP A 703 -0.90 -5.12 8.86
CA ASP A 703 -0.05 -4.22 9.65
C ASP A 703 -0.88 -3.43 10.67
N VAL A 704 -2.09 -3.00 10.29
CA VAL A 704 -2.99 -2.27 11.21
C VAL A 704 -3.46 -3.16 12.37
N PHE A 705 -3.81 -4.42 12.12
CA PHE A 705 -4.18 -5.36 13.20
C PHE A 705 -2.97 -5.81 14.03
N GLY A 706 -1.80 -5.94 13.40
CA GLY A 706 -0.55 -6.39 14.03
C GLY A 706 -0.08 -5.48 15.16
N VAL A 707 -0.30 -4.16 15.05
CA VAL A 707 0.01 -3.18 16.12
C VAL A 707 -0.75 -3.49 17.42
N TYR A 708 -1.95 -4.07 17.32
CA TYR A 708 -2.79 -4.39 18.47
C TYR A 708 -2.64 -5.84 18.94
N GLY A 709 -1.73 -6.63 18.35
CA GLY A 709 -1.58 -8.06 18.64
C GLY A 709 -2.77 -8.91 18.20
N ILE A 710 -3.63 -8.37 17.33
CA ILE A 710 -4.80 -9.07 16.80
C ILE A 710 -4.36 -9.85 15.56
N SER A 711 -4.57 -11.17 15.59
CA SER A 711 -4.28 -12.04 14.45
C SER A 711 -5.58 -12.34 13.70
N VAL A 712 -5.73 -11.76 12.51
CA VAL A 712 -6.81 -12.10 11.57
C VAL A 712 -6.28 -13.12 10.56
N ASP A 713 -7.11 -14.09 10.18
CA ASP A 713 -6.72 -15.09 9.17
C ASP A 713 -6.46 -14.41 7.80
N PRO A 714 -5.31 -14.64 7.16
CA PRO A 714 -4.98 -14.04 5.86
C PRO A 714 -5.99 -14.33 4.75
N ARG A 715 -6.76 -15.43 4.82
CA ARG A 715 -7.77 -15.78 3.81
C ARG A 715 -8.90 -14.76 3.74
N HIS A 716 -9.33 -14.22 4.88
CA HIS A 716 -10.33 -13.16 4.92
C HIS A 716 -9.80 -11.86 4.29
N LEU A 717 -8.54 -11.53 4.55
CA LEU A 717 -7.88 -10.34 4.01
C LEU A 717 -7.65 -10.45 2.49
N SER A 718 -7.26 -11.64 2.02
CA SER A 718 -7.10 -11.96 0.60
C SER A 718 -8.43 -11.83 -0.14
N LEU A 719 -9.51 -12.42 0.40
CA LEU A 719 -10.85 -12.32 -0.22
C LEU A 719 -11.32 -10.86 -0.31
N LEU A 720 -11.10 -10.07 0.74
CA LEU A 720 -11.43 -8.65 0.72
C LEU A 720 -10.61 -7.89 -0.33
N ALA A 721 -9.30 -8.13 -0.40
CA ALA A 721 -8.42 -7.47 -1.36
C ALA A 721 -8.79 -7.83 -2.81
N ASP A 722 -9.12 -9.09 -3.08
CA ASP A 722 -9.60 -9.55 -4.38
C ASP A 722 -10.92 -8.90 -4.75
N TYR A 723 -11.86 -8.83 -3.80
CA TYR A 723 -13.13 -8.15 -4.02
C TYR A 723 -12.96 -6.66 -4.35
N MET A 724 -12.08 -5.96 -3.64
CA MET A 724 -11.79 -4.54 -3.88
C MET A 724 -11.06 -4.27 -5.20
N THR A 725 -10.41 -5.28 -5.78
CA THR A 725 -9.60 -5.15 -7.01
C THR A 725 -10.16 -5.90 -8.21
N ALA A 726 -11.30 -6.57 -8.07
CA ALA A 726 -11.92 -7.42 -9.09
C ALA A 726 -12.21 -6.71 -10.43
N GLN A 727 -12.43 -5.39 -10.41
CA GLN A 727 -12.69 -4.59 -11.62
C GLN A 727 -11.42 -3.99 -12.24
N GLY A 728 -10.22 -4.33 -11.74
CA GLY A 728 -8.95 -3.74 -12.16
C GLY A 728 -8.65 -2.37 -11.54
N GLY A 729 -9.55 -1.86 -10.70
CA GLY A 729 -9.41 -0.60 -9.96
C GLY A 729 -9.21 -0.79 -8.47
N TYR A 730 -9.36 0.29 -7.70
CA TYR A 730 -9.41 0.27 -6.24
C TYR A 730 -10.81 0.67 -5.79
N MET A 731 -11.68 -0.33 -5.63
CA MET A 731 -13.10 -0.14 -5.34
C MET A 731 -13.31 0.10 -3.84
N PRO A 732 -13.88 1.24 -3.43
CA PRO A 732 -14.27 1.46 -2.04
C PRO A 732 -15.52 0.68 -1.67
N LEU A 733 -15.62 0.26 -0.42
CA LEU A 733 -16.82 -0.36 0.15
C LEU A 733 -17.77 0.70 0.71
N ASN A 734 -18.24 1.57 -0.17
CA ASN A 734 -19.20 2.62 0.13
C ASN A 734 -20.32 2.66 -0.93
N ARG A 735 -21.14 3.69 -0.89
CA ARG A 735 -22.24 3.87 -1.84
C ARG A 735 -21.80 3.85 -3.31
N MET A 736 -20.67 4.47 -3.65
CA MET A 736 -20.15 4.47 -5.03
C MET A 736 -19.76 3.05 -5.46
N GLY A 737 -19.19 2.26 -4.56
CA GLY A 737 -18.95 0.84 -4.80
C GLY A 737 -20.24 0.05 -5.02
N MET A 738 -21.28 0.31 -4.23
CA MET A 738 -22.57 -0.37 -4.38
C MET A 738 -23.26 -0.12 -5.73
N ASN A 739 -23.01 1.02 -6.39
CA ASN A 739 -23.59 1.32 -7.71
C ASN A 739 -23.23 0.27 -8.77
N ASN A 740 -22.07 -0.39 -8.65
CA ASN A 740 -21.58 -1.36 -9.62
C ASN A 740 -22.11 -2.80 -9.41
N LYS A 741 -22.93 -3.05 -8.37
CA LYS A 741 -23.54 -4.36 -8.12
C LYS A 741 -24.68 -4.65 -9.11
N GLY A 742 -24.85 -5.91 -9.52
CA GLY A 742 -25.92 -6.33 -10.44
C GLY A 742 -27.33 -6.34 -9.84
N SER A 743 -27.48 -6.44 -8.51
CA SER A 743 -28.80 -6.48 -7.85
C SER A 743 -29.26 -5.09 -7.38
N SER A 744 -30.31 -4.57 -8.02
CA SER A 744 -30.94 -3.30 -7.64
C SER A 744 -31.58 -3.35 -6.24
N LEU A 745 -32.14 -4.49 -5.83
CA LEU A 745 -32.72 -4.64 -4.49
C LEU A 745 -31.64 -4.65 -3.40
N GLN A 746 -30.46 -5.20 -3.67
CA GLN A 746 -29.33 -5.11 -2.76
C GLN A 746 -28.91 -3.64 -2.56
N GLN A 747 -28.86 -2.84 -3.63
CA GLN A 747 -28.57 -1.40 -3.55
C GLN A 747 -29.64 -0.64 -2.74
N ILE A 748 -30.92 -0.94 -2.96
CA ILE A 748 -32.06 -0.31 -2.26
C ILE A 748 -32.01 -0.60 -0.75
N THR A 749 -31.62 -1.81 -0.35
CA THR A 749 -31.53 -2.20 1.08
C THR A 749 -30.25 -1.75 1.77
N PHE A 750 -29.26 -1.24 1.02
CA PHE A 750 -28.04 -0.70 1.60
C PHE A 750 -28.33 0.66 2.25
N GLU A 751 -28.51 1.70 1.42
CA GLU A 751 -28.71 3.09 1.81
C GLU A 751 -29.42 3.90 0.71
N THR A 752 -30.06 5.01 1.07
CA THR A 752 -30.71 5.94 0.09
C THR A 752 -31.67 5.26 -0.89
N SER A 753 -32.55 4.41 -0.36
CA SER A 753 -33.46 3.53 -1.09
C SER A 753 -34.21 4.21 -2.24
N MET A 754 -34.75 5.41 -2.03
CA MET A 754 -35.51 6.14 -3.07
C MET A 754 -34.68 6.54 -4.28
N LYS A 755 -33.38 6.87 -4.10
CA LYS A 755 -32.52 7.23 -5.23
C LYS A 755 -32.24 6.00 -6.11
N PHE A 756 -31.88 4.87 -5.49
CA PHE A 756 -31.66 3.62 -6.24
C PHE A 756 -32.93 3.10 -6.89
N LEU A 757 -34.07 3.22 -6.20
CA LEU A 757 -35.37 2.84 -6.77
C LEU A 757 -35.72 3.71 -7.99
N SER A 758 -35.53 5.02 -7.90
CA SER A 758 -35.76 5.94 -9.03
C SER A 758 -34.83 5.61 -10.20
N GLN A 759 -33.54 5.38 -9.94
CA GLN A 759 -32.56 5.04 -10.97
C GLN A 759 -32.88 3.69 -11.64
N ALA A 760 -33.27 2.68 -10.85
CA ALA A 760 -33.67 1.38 -11.38
C ALA A 760 -34.96 1.46 -12.20
N ALA A 761 -35.94 2.26 -11.76
CA ALA A 761 -37.20 2.48 -12.48
C ALA A 761 -36.98 3.24 -13.79
N MET A 762 -36.15 4.30 -13.78
CA MET A 762 -35.79 5.06 -14.98
C MET A 762 -34.97 4.22 -15.96
N GLY A 763 -34.04 3.40 -15.46
CA GLY A 763 -33.19 2.54 -16.27
C GLY A 763 -33.85 1.25 -16.74
N GLY A 764 -35.08 0.94 -16.31
CA GLY A 764 -35.77 -0.31 -16.63
C GLY A 764 -35.00 -1.56 -16.18
N LEU A 765 -34.26 -1.48 -15.06
CA LEU A 765 -33.41 -2.56 -14.58
C LEU A 765 -34.25 -3.73 -14.04
N VAL A 766 -33.83 -4.96 -14.36
CA VAL A 766 -34.47 -6.20 -13.89
C VAL A 766 -33.55 -6.90 -12.90
N ASP A 767 -34.04 -7.16 -11.69
CA ASP A 767 -33.31 -7.91 -10.67
C ASP A 767 -33.57 -9.43 -10.84
N LYS A 768 -32.50 -10.22 -10.90
CA LYS A 768 -32.55 -11.69 -11.07
C LYS A 768 -32.89 -12.45 -9.80
N LEU A 769 -32.99 -11.77 -8.65
CA LEU A 769 -33.25 -12.37 -7.34
C LEU A 769 -32.20 -13.44 -6.99
N GLU A 770 -30.94 -13.17 -7.30
CA GLU A 770 -29.81 -14.06 -6.96
C GLU A 770 -29.15 -13.63 -5.65
N SER A 771 -29.12 -12.33 -5.35
CA SER A 771 -28.55 -11.81 -4.11
C SER A 771 -29.39 -12.23 -2.88
N PRO A 772 -28.75 -12.47 -1.72
CA PRO A 772 -29.48 -12.79 -0.49
C PRO A 772 -30.46 -11.68 -0.08
N SER A 773 -30.07 -10.40 -0.17
CA SER A 773 -30.97 -9.28 0.13
C SER A 773 -32.22 -9.26 -0.76
N ALA A 774 -32.08 -9.45 -2.08
CA ALA A 774 -33.22 -9.45 -3.00
C ALA A 774 -34.23 -10.56 -2.67
N ARG A 775 -33.72 -11.76 -2.35
CA ARG A 775 -34.55 -12.92 -1.97
C ARG A 775 -35.27 -12.70 -0.65
N LEU A 776 -34.57 -12.15 0.34
CA LEU A 776 -35.15 -11.84 1.65
C LEU A 776 -36.28 -10.80 1.55
N VAL A 777 -36.12 -9.77 0.71
CA VAL A 777 -37.17 -8.76 0.47
C VAL A 777 -38.47 -9.39 -0.06
N LEU A 778 -38.38 -10.44 -0.88
CA LEU A 778 -39.53 -11.14 -1.45
C LEU A 778 -39.95 -12.41 -0.67
N GLY A 779 -39.30 -12.69 0.45
CA GLY A 779 -39.59 -13.89 1.26
C GLY A 779 -39.18 -15.22 0.62
N GLN A 780 -38.24 -15.20 -0.35
CA GLN A 780 -37.68 -16.41 -0.95
C GLN A 780 -36.47 -16.94 -0.15
N PRO A 781 -36.23 -18.26 -0.13
CA PRO A 781 -35.05 -18.81 0.53
C PRO A 781 -33.76 -18.35 -0.18
N PRO A 782 -32.73 -17.90 0.56
CA PRO A 782 -31.45 -17.49 -0.02
C PRO A 782 -30.73 -18.67 -0.68
N ARG A 783 -30.04 -18.43 -1.79
CA ARG A 783 -29.28 -19.45 -2.55
C ARG A 783 -27.87 -19.70 -1.99
N VAL A 784 -27.75 -19.65 -0.67
CA VAL A 784 -26.48 -19.77 0.05
C VAL A 784 -26.58 -20.90 1.07
N GLY A 785 -25.48 -21.61 1.31
CA GLY A 785 -25.41 -22.74 2.23
C GLY A 785 -26.35 -23.86 1.80
N THR A 786 -27.29 -24.21 2.67
CA THR A 786 -28.29 -25.27 2.42
C THR A 786 -29.28 -24.95 1.31
N GLY A 787 -29.41 -23.68 0.91
CA GLY A 787 -30.24 -23.25 -0.22
C GLY A 787 -29.54 -23.26 -1.58
N SER A 788 -28.27 -23.68 -1.65
CA SER A 788 -27.47 -23.69 -2.89
C SER A 788 -27.81 -24.86 -3.83
N PHE A 789 -28.50 -25.89 -3.34
CA PHE A 789 -28.94 -27.06 -4.11
C PHE A 789 -30.42 -27.35 -3.92
N SER A 790 -30.99 -28.13 -4.83
CA SER A 790 -32.36 -28.64 -4.72
C SER A 790 -32.33 -30.13 -4.42
N LEU A 791 -33.22 -30.57 -3.53
CA LEU A 791 -33.41 -31.99 -3.24
C LEU A 791 -34.49 -32.54 -4.17
N LEU A 792 -34.16 -33.62 -4.87
CA LEU A 792 -35.09 -34.39 -5.70
C LEU A 792 -35.19 -35.78 -5.09
N GLN A 793 -36.41 -36.23 -4.78
CA GLN A 793 -36.61 -37.60 -4.33
C GLN A 793 -36.61 -38.52 -5.56
N PRO A 794 -35.69 -39.51 -5.65
CA PRO A 794 -35.75 -40.49 -6.72
C PRO A 794 -36.97 -41.37 -6.47
N ILE A 795 -38.01 -41.19 -7.28
CA ILE A 795 -39.18 -42.07 -7.29
C ILE A 795 -38.77 -43.30 -8.10
N ALA A 796 -38.81 -44.48 -7.48
CA ALA A 796 -38.64 -45.74 -8.20
C ALA A 796 -39.83 -45.89 -9.15
N LEU A 797 -39.58 -45.74 -10.46
CA LEU A 797 -40.52 -46.03 -11.54
C LEU A 797 -40.46 -47.52 -11.90
#